data_AF-A0A957DDC7-F1
#
_entry.id   AF-A0A957DDC7-F1
#
_cell.length_a   1.000
_cell.length_b   1.000
_cell.length_c   1.000
_cell.angle_alpha   90.00
_cell.angle_beta   90.00
_cell.angle_gamma   90.00
#
_symmetry.space_group_name_H-M   'P 1'
#
loop_
_entity.id
_entity.type
_entity.pdbx_description
1 polymer ?
#
loop_
_entity_poly.entity_id
_entity_poly.type
_entity_poly.pdbx_seq_one_letter_code
_entity_poly.pdbx_strand_id
1 'polypeptide(L)'
;MDRAFWVDVVQKLEDPSVNGDPTFAVEAILAWMPFEGTSACWNPLGSTQVSPGATNFNTVGVKNYASREAGIEATATTLNYGNYRSIREMLALQEFNEAELRQAIRCWVRGCNGTGYGYADSLIPVWRNLYQTYTSCSDAAEFVHQSEYPIVFPRRPFSIFFEVRNTGSCTWKPGDYYLAHAGGATLGAGSRYELQQEVLPNQIARFTIPDMQVLLGLDLQYRTEWKLRHGEYFFGPDMHIMVTVVSSSDSDNNPNEANTLLIDSLQNHTIFPADDVDWFRVDLMNQSGILLKTDVNGDDDTRLWLFDSSLRQIDYSDDYDFGQLFSVILRRCGEDALPAGVYYVKVDEYGNDDEISYSIELRAETCSSPNRGAETEGDAGNDRNNSTPLYPHAPQTHSVMPATDIDWFQFALDTLSAIDLETSGSDGDTRMWLYRSNEQIAFNDDNDSSLFSRINLSCANALSPGAYYVKVDSYQHADIVPNYTLSLDVTSCRNTQNFPDDNPQNAIQLLPNAPQSHTISPASDADWFQFRLNESSGILLKTNTDEDTRLWLFDGNLNQVDYNDDYDNGDYFSVILRQCGNDPLPAGMYYAKVDEYGNDDEIAYSIELETRACADSSSSDNDVPNVACAPPTLLEPVNGAIIYDGSLRWTYNCQLAENEFFDVRIWRSGQPHYGVTWTKETSYAAAIGHGYGVFYWSIAVVRGQDGNPESFVTSEAPPWSYTVVQPGASAGGGSSNDNSGRNSSPGASGSGVSGSGSSGGSSGSFFTDVSPSHEFYAYIQRLYQVGAVDGFSDGTYRPNIYATRGDVAAVIIRSIGQYRRYTDGRQTFSDVPPSHPFYHYIERLYELGITRGFGDGTYRPNELVSRSALAALIVRARGDDHYTYSCAPHFPDVACSNVFYNSIERLYRIFNARDIGLGYSDGSFRPDEPITRGGMAKFTVVGLDL
;
A
#
# COMPACT_ATOMS: atom_id res chain seq x y z
N MET A 1 14.59 41.12 -17.04
CA MET A 1 14.84 39.78 -17.62
C MET A 1 13.56 38.98 -17.51
N ASP A 2 13.35 38.05 -18.43
CA ASP A 2 12.16 37.19 -18.45
C ASP A 2 12.14 36.29 -17.19
N ARG A 3 11.04 36.32 -16.44
CA ARG A 3 10.87 35.54 -15.20
C ARG A 3 10.84 34.04 -15.51
N ALA A 4 10.43 33.66 -16.73
CA ALA A 4 10.45 32.29 -17.20
C ALA A 4 11.88 31.74 -17.35
N PHE A 5 12.80 32.56 -17.88
CA PHE A 5 14.23 32.19 -17.98
C PHE A 5 14.84 31.94 -16.60
N TRP A 6 14.40 32.67 -15.58
CA TRP A 6 14.91 32.51 -14.22
C TRP A 6 14.39 31.27 -13.51
N VAL A 7 13.11 30.95 -13.68
CA VAL A 7 12.57 29.67 -13.18
C VAL A 7 13.28 28.51 -13.87
N ASP A 8 13.55 28.61 -15.17
CA ASP A 8 14.33 27.63 -15.92
C ASP A 8 15.77 27.54 -15.40
N VAL A 9 16.41 28.66 -15.05
CA VAL A 9 17.74 28.69 -14.43
C VAL A 9 17.74 28.04 -13.03
N VAL A 10 16.76 28.32 -12.16
CA VAL A 10 16.71 27.70 -10.82
C VAL A 10 16.41 26.21 -10.92
N GLN A 11 15.44 25.81 -11.75
CA GLN A 11 15.12 24.40 -11.99
C GLN A 11 16.31 23.62 -12.54
N LYS A 12 17.06 24.19 -13.49
CA LYS A 12 18.24 23.55 -14.05
C LYS A 12 19.46 23.57 -13.12
N LEU A 13 19.55 24.49 -12.15
CA LEU A 13 20.56 24.43 -11.08
C LEU A 13 20.24 23.34 -10.04
N GLU A 14 18.98 22.97 -9.90
CA GLU A 14 18.50 21.89 -9.02
C GLU A 14 18.43 20.53 -9.74
N ASP A 15 18.49 20.52 -11.08
CA ASP A 15 18.49 19.33 -11.93
C ASP A 15 19.87 18.62 -11.96
N PRO A 16 19.96 17.38 -11.46
CA PRO A 16 21.21 16.62 -11.46
C PRO A 16 21.79 16.32 -12.85
N SER A 17 20.98 16.39 -13.90
CA SER A 17 21.37 16.12 -15.29
C SER A 17 22.11 17.27 -15.97
N VAL A 18 22.02 18.49 -15.40
CA VAL A 18 22.70 19.71 -15.88
C VAL A 18 24.03 19.94 -15.14
N ASN A 19 24.36 19.08 -14.16
CA ASN A 19 25.63 19.09 -13.43
C ASN A 19 26.82 19.02 -14.39
N GLY A 20 27.58 20.12 -14.46
CA GLY A 20 28.77 20.23 -15.30
C GLY A 20 28.57 20.84 -16.69
N ASP A 21 27.43 21.47 -17.01
CA ASP A 21 27.33 22.31 -18.22
C ASP A 21 27.94 23.71 -17.95
N PRO A 22 29.12 24.02 -18.53
CA PRO A 22 29.80 25.28 -18.29
C PRO A 22 29.08 26.51 -18.89
N THR A 23 28.21 26.31 -19.87
CA THR A 23 27.47 27.39 -20.54
C THR A 23 26.28 27.80 -19.69
N PHE A 24 25.49 26.82 -19.27
CA PHE A 24 24.31 27.03 -18.44
C PHE A 24 24.63 27.72 -17.11
N ALA A 25 25.70 27.33 -16.41
CA ALA A 25 26.06 27.95 -15.13
C ALA A 25 26.58 29.40 -15.28
N VAL A 26 27.20 29.76 -16.42
CA VAL A 26 27.57 31.16 -16.72
C VAL A 26 26.30 31.98 -17.02
N GLU A 27 25.36 31.42 -17.78
CA GLU A 27 24.05 32.01 -18.03
C GLU A 27 23.25 32.19 -16.73
N ALA A 28 23.33 31.23 -15.82
CA ALA A 28 22.70 31.27 -14.51
C ALA A 28 23.24 32.40 -13.62
N ILE A 29 24.57 32.60 -13.59
CA ILE A 29 25.20 33.72 -12.87
C ILE A 29 24.85 35.07 -13.52
N LEU A 30 24.82 35.13 -14.84
CA LEU A 30 24.39 36.32 -15.59
C LEU A 30 22.91 36.63 -15.36
N ALA A 31 22.07 35.61 -15.18
CA ALA A 31 20.68 35.72 -14.76
C ALA A 31 20.60 36.20 -13.31
N TRP A 32 21.44 35.67 -12.41
CA TRP A 32 21.60 36.07 -11.01
C TRP A 32 21.75 37.56 -10.85
N MET A 33 22.54 38.16 -11.73
CA MET A 33 23.00 39.52 -11.56
C MET A 33 21.91 40.60 -11.50
N PRO A 34 20.88 40.61 -12.35
CA PRO A 34 19.86 41.66 -12.26
C PRO A 34 18.79 41.39 -11.19
N PHE A 35 18.65 40.14 -10.71
CA PHE A 35 17.53 39.74 -9.86
C PHE A 35 17.73 40.08 -8.38
N GLU A 36 18.92 39.80 -7.85
CA GLU A 36 19.23 40.14 -6.46
C GLU A 36 19.33 41.65 -6.22
N GLY A 37 19.57 42.44 -7.28
CA GLY A 37 19.58 43.90 -7.22
C GLY A 37 20.57 44.49 -6.19
N THR A 38 21.47 43.68 -5.62
CA THR A 38 22.37 44.13 -4.56
C THR A 38 23.47 44.99 -5.16
N SER A 39 23.68 46.16 -4.55
CA SER A 39 24.92 46.94 -4.71
C SER A 39 25.84 46.74 -3.51
N ALA A 40 25.77 45.57 -2.87
CA ALA A 40 26.51 45.26 -1.66
C ALA A 40 28.00 45.18 -1.95
N CYS A 41 28.80 45.86 -1.13
CA CYS A 41 30.21 46.00 -1.41
C CYS A 41 31.02 44.73 -1.17
N TRP A 42 31.77 44.36 -2.22
CA TRP A 42 32.59 43.14 -2.29
C TRP A 42 31.79 41.86 -2.04
N ASN A 43 30.51 41.84 -2.43
CA ASN A 43 29.60 40.73 -2.20
C ASN A 43 28.77 40.41 -3.46
N PRO A 44 29.37 39.79 -4.51
CA PRO A 44 28.76 39.57 -5.82
C PRO A 44 27.67 38.48 -5.86
N LEU A 45 27.41 37.77 -4.75
CA LEU A 45 26.39 36.72 -4.64
C LEU A 45 25.35 37.01 -3.55
N GLY A 46 25.35 38.21 -2.95
CA GLY A 46 24.38 38.56 -1.91
C GLY A 46 24.58 37.78 -0.61
N SER A 47 25.81 37.33 -0.34
CA SER A 47 26.16 36.54 0.84
C SER A 47 25.76 37.24 2.15
N THR A 48 25.25 36.45 3.08
CA THR A 48 24.93 36.86 4.46
C THR A 48 26.07 36.52 5.44
N GLN A 49 27.16 35.91 4.96
CA GLN A 49 28.25 35.40 5.77
C GLN A 49 28.88 36.50 6.62
N VAL A 50 29.08 36.22 7.90
CA VAL A 50 29.64 37.17 8.85
C VAL A 50 31.16 37.22 8.68
N SER A 51 31.73 38.41 8.60
CA SER A 51 33.18 38.64 8.55
C SER A 51 33.53 39.87 9.39
N PRO A 52 34.72 39.94 10.02
CA PRO A 52 35.12 41.09 10.83
C PRO A 52 34.96 42.42 10.07
N GLY A 53 34.18 43.35 10.64
CA GLY A 53 33.90 44.65 10.03
C GLY A 53 32.84 44.65 8.92
N ALA A 54 32.22 43.49 8.61
CA ALA A 54 31.09 43.43 7.70
C ALA A 54 29.88 44.18 8.29
N THR A 55 29.18 44.95 7.45
CA THR A 55 27.97 45.69 7.82
C THR A 55 26.78 45.16 7.02
N ASN A 56 25.56 45.32 7.53
CA ASN A 56 24.38 44.94 6.75
C ASN A 56 24.19 45.92 5.58
N PHE A 57 24.07 45.38 4.37
CA PHE A 57 23.67 46.13 3.18
C PHE A 57 22.16 46.36 3.15
N ASN A 58 21.37 45.36 3.55
CA ASN A 58 19.92 45.45 3.60
C ASN A 58 19.34 44.74 4.84
N THR A 59 18.02 44.80 4.99
CA THR A 59 17.29 44.24 6.14
C THR A 59 17.20 42.71 6.13
N VAL A 60 17.42 42.07 4.97
CA VAL A 60 17.41 40.60 4.81
C VAL A 60 18.78 39.96 5.07
N GLY A 61 19.75 40.74 5.58
CA GLY A 61 21.01 40.22 6.11
C GLY A 61 22.17 40.16 5.13
N VAL A 62 21.99 40.59 3.87
CA VAL A 62 23.10 40.71 2.89
C VAL A 62 24.16 41.64 3.44
N LYS A 63 25.44 41.28 3.31
CA LYS A 63 26.55 42.03 3.91
C LYS A 63 27.29 42.92 2.91
N ASN A 64 27.69 44.11 3.34
CA ASN A 64 28.83 44.84 2.79
C ASN A 64 30.09 44.37 3.52
N TYR A 65 31.11 43.90 2.80
CA TYR A 65 32.37 43.52 3.40
C TYR A 65 33.35 44.70 3.49
N ALA A 66 34.12 44.73 4.56
CA ALA A 66 35.06 45.82 4.85
C ALA A 66 36.25 45.88 3.88
N SER A 67 36.58 44.77 3.21
CA SER A 67 37.65 44.68 2.22
C SER A 67 37.32 43.69 1.11
N ARG A 68 38.08 43.79 0.02
CA ARG A 68 38.04 42.84 -1.11
C ARG A 68 38.36 41.43 -0.67
N GLU A 69 39.37 41.25 0.16
CA GLU A 69 39.83 39.96 0.65
C GLU A 69 38.76 39.29 1.53
N ALA A 70 38.14 40.05 2.43
CA ALA A 70 37.02 39.57 3.26
C ALA A 70 35.81 39.16 2.41
N GLY A 71 35.52 39.92 1.34
CA GLY A 71 34.47 39.59 0.39
C GLY A 71 34.75 38.32 -0.41
N ILE A 72 36.00 38.11 -0.84
CA ILE A 72 36.43 36.89 -1.54
C ILE A 72 36.23 35.67 -0.65
N GLU A 73 36.67 35.74 0.61
CA GLU A 73 36.56 34.64 1.57
C GLU A 73 35.10 34.32 1.92
N ALA A 74 34.29 35.34 2.21
CA ALA A 74 32.87 35.14 2.51
C ALA A 74 32.10 34.52 1.33
N THR A 75 32.40 34.95 0.11
CA THR A 75 31.80 34.41 -1.11
C THR A 75 32.26 32.98 -1.37
N ALA A 76 33.54 32.68 -1.16
CA ALA A 76 34.08 31.32 -1.22
C ALA A 76 33.40 30.38 -0.23
N THR A 77 33.21 30.81 1.03
CA THR A 77 32.45 30.05 2.04
C THR A 77 31.01 29.83 1.62
N THR A 78 30.37 30.83 1.01
CA THR A 78 28.98 30.71 0.52
C THR A 78 28.86 29.65 -0.57
N LEU A 79 29.83 29.57 -1.48
CA LEU A 79 29.81 28.57 -2.55
C LEU A 79 30.03 27.13 -2.04
N ASN A 80 30.58 26.94 -0.83
CA ASN A 80 30.79 25.62 -0.25
C ASN A 80 29.53 24.97 0.33
N TYR A 81 28.40 25.68 0.43
CA TYR A 81 27.13 25.08 0.85
C TYR A 81 26.52 24.20 -0.27
N GLY A 82 25.75 23.19 0.13
CA GLY A 82 25.18 22.17 -0.77
C GLY A 82 24.41 22.74 -1.97
N ASN A 83 23.70 23.84 -1.77
CA ASN A 83 22.83 24.48 -2.77
C ASN A 83 23.57 25.13 -3.95
N TYR A 84 24.91 25.20 -3.92
CA TYR A 84 25.72 25.85 -4.96
C TYR A 84 26.60 24.84 -5.73
N ARG A 85 26.22 23.56 -5.72
CA ARG A 85 26.97 22.44 -6.35
C ARG A 85 27.24 22.68 -7.84
N SER A 86 26.24 23.01 -8.64
CA SER A 86 26.39 23.16 -10.10
C SER A 86 27.30 24.34 -10.47
N ILE A 87 27.29 25.41 -9.67
CA ILE A 87 28.22 26.55 -9.82
C ILE A 87 29.65 26.13 -9.48
N ARG A 88 29.85 25.34 -8.41
CA ARG A 88 31.18 24.80 -8.04
C ARG A 88 31.74 23.86 -9.12
N GLU A 89 30.90 22.96 -9.64
CA GLU A 89 31.28 22.00 -10.69
C GLU A 89 31.64 22.72 -11.99
N MET A 90 30.91 23.76 -12.40
CA MET A 90 31.31 24.59 -13.56
C MET A 90 32.66 25.28 -13.35
N LEU A 91 32.89 25.87 -12.18
CA LEU A 91 34.13 26.62 -11.89
C LEU A 91 35.38 25.70 -11.89
N ALA A 92 35.18 24.39 -11.76
CA ALA A 92 36.20 23.36 -11.86
C ALA A 92 36.57 22.97 -13.29
N LEU A 93 35.66 23.16 -14.25
CA LEU A 93 35.89 22.82 -15.65
C LEU A 93 36.93 23.76 -16.25
N GLN A 94 37.80 23.23 -17.11
CA GLN A 94 38.81 24.06 -17.79
C GLN A 94 38.25 24.85 -18.99
N GLU A 95 37.01 24.57 -19.39
CA GLU A 95 36.45 25.00 -20.69
C GLU A 95 35.32 26.05 -20.61
N PHE A 96 35.02 26.60 -19.43
CA PHE A 96 33.97 27.65 -19.33
C PHE A 96 34.42 28.99 -19.92
N ASN A 97 33.44 29.82 -20.35
CA ASN A 97 33.70 31.15 -20.90
C ASN A 97 34.09 32.16 -19.80
N GLU A 98 35.36 32.09 -19.39
CA GLU A 98 35.90 32.91 -18.30
C GLU A 98 35.80 34.42 -18.58
N ALA A 99 35.90 34.84 -19.84
CA ALA A 99 35.82 36.25 -20.23
C ALA A 99 34.42 36.82 -19.98
N GLU A 100 33.38 36.03 -20.23
CA GLU A 100 31.98 36.41 -20.02
C GLU A 100 31.64 36.46 -18.54
N LEU A 101 32.06 35.46 -17.76
CA LEU A 101 31.93 35.45 -16.30
C LEU A 101 32.66 36.65 -15.64
N ARG A 102 33.87 36.99 -16.12
CA ARG A 102 34.59 38.19 -15.66
C ARG A 102 33.78 39.45 -15.92
N GLN A 103 33.19 39.57 -17.10
CA GLN A 103 32.39 40.74 -17.48
C GLN A 103 31.11 40.85 -16.65
N ALA A 104 30.50 39.70 -16.34
CA ALA A 104 29.36 39.54 -15.47
C ALA A 104 29.64 40.12 -14.06
N ILE A 105 30.68 39.60 -13.38
CA ILE A 105 31.05 39.98 -12.00
C ILE A 105 31.38 41.49 -11.91
N ARG A 106 31.95 42.07 -12.96
CA ARG A 106 32.26 43.52 -13.02
C ARG A 106 31.03 44.41 -12.91
N CYS A 107 29.85 43.94 -13.33
CA CYS A 107 28.63 44.75 -13.30
C CYS A 107 28.08 44.96 -11.89
N TRP A 108 28.32 44.03 -10.94
CA TRP A 108 27.88 44.16 -9.54
C TRP A 108 28.74 45.08 -8.68
N VAL A 109 30.05 45.16 -8.93
CA VAL A 109 31.00 45.87 -8.04
C VAL A 109 31.07 47.39 -8.33
N ARG A 110 30.16 47.92 -9.17
CA ARG A 110 30.19 49.34 -9.61
C ARG A 110 29.99 50.36 -8.48
N GLY A 111 29.47 49.96 -7.31
CA GLY A 111 29.20 50.84 -6.17
C GLY A 111 30.36 51.13 -5.20
N CYS A 112 31.52 50.48 -5.36
CA CYS A 112 32.49 50.35 -4.26
C CYS A 112 33.82 51.07 -4.51
N ASN A 113 33.78 52.38 -4.78
CA ASN A 113 34.93 53.32 -4.74
C ASN A 113 36.31 52.78 -5.19
N GLY A 114 36.37 51.97 -6.26
CA GLY A 114 37.64 51.39 -6.71
C GLY A 114 37.44 50.21 -7.66
N THR A 115 38.37 50.04 -8.60
CA THR A 115 38.23 49.28 -9.85
C THR A 115 37.72 47.84 -9.66
N GLY A 116 36.46 47.59 -10.04
CA GLY A 116 35.87 46.24 -10.13
C GLY A 116 36.64 45.25 -11.02
N TYR A 117 37.61 45.74 -11.82
CA TYR A 117 38.56 44.92 -12.58
C TYR A 117 39.38 43.98 -11.69
N GLY A 118 39.94 44.45 -10.58
CA GLY A 118 40.83 43.63 -9.75
C GLY A 118 40.09 42.53 -8.97
N TYR A 119 38.81 42.71 -8.65
CA TYR A 119 38.06 41.78 -7.81
C TYR A 119 37.70 40.47 -8.54
N ALA A 120 37.09 40.56 -9.71
CA ALA A 120 36.85 39.40 -10.57
C ALA A 120 38.17 38.67 -10.92
N ASP A 121 39.25 39.44 -11.09
CA ASP A 121 40.56 38.90 -11.46
C ASP A 121 41.26 38.07 -10.37
N SER A 122 40.96 38.28 -9.10
CA SER A 122 41.45 37.41 -8.03
C SER A 122 40.44 36.43 -7.46
N LEU A 123 39.14 36.64 -7.71
CA LEU A 123 38.09 35.75 -7.23
C LEU A 123 38.06 34.43 -8.03
N ILE A 124 38.13 34.50 -9.37
CA ILE A 124 38.03 33.31 -10.24
C ILE A 124 39.14 32.27 -9.99
N PRO A 125 40.43 32.65 -9.84
CA PRO A 125 41.47 31.68 -9.50
C PRO A 125 41.31 31.05 -8.11
N VAL A 126 40.80 31.80 -7.13
CA VAL A 126 40.52 31.29 -5.78
C VAL A 126 39.38 30.27 -5.84
N TRP A 127 38.31 30.57 -6.58
CA TRP A 127 37.20 29.65 -6.83
C TRP A 127 37.63 28.35 -7.52
N ARG A 128 38.47 28.44 -8.55
CA ARG A 128 39.02 27.26 -9.24
C ARG A 128 39.82 26.36 -8.29
N ASN A 129 40.60 26.97 -7.40
CA ASN A 129 41.45 26.23 -6.48
C ASN A 129 40.66 25.60 -5.32
N LEU A 130 39.56 26.22 -4.89
CA LEU A 130 38.69 25.69 -3.84
C LEU A 130 38.05 24.33 -4.21
N TYR A 131 37.73 24.09 -5.48
CA TYR A 131 37.25 22.76 -5.91
C TYR A 131 38.42 21.77 -6.13
N GLN A 132 39.52 22.21 -6.75
CA GLN A 132 40.69 21.36 -6.99
C GLN A 132 41.36 20.87 -5.70
N THR A 133 41.16 21.56 -4.57
CA THR A 133 41.63 21.12 -3.25
C THR A 133 40.76 19.99 -2.66
N TYR A 134 39.54 19.76 -3.18
CA TYR A 134 38.57 18.77 -2.66
C TYR A 134 38.37 17.52 -3.54
N THR A 135 38.75 17.52 -4.82
CA THR A 135 38.55 16.36 -5.70
C THR A 135 39.80 16.04 -6.52
N SER A 136 40.62 15.11 -6.04
CA SER A 136 41.66 14.47 -6.86
C SER A 136 41.17 13.21 -7.58
N CYS A 137 39.91 12.82 -7.37
CA CYS A 137 39.25 11.68 -8.00
C CYS A 137 37.71 11.88 -7.99
N SER A 138 36.95 11.05 -8.73
CA SER A 138 35.49 11.11 -8.86
C SER A 138 34.84 9.95 -8.12
N ASP A 139 33.82 10.26 -7.32
CA ASP A 139 32.96 9.28 -6.63
C ASP A 139 31.77 8.88 -7.49
N ALA A 140 31.65 7.58 -7.78
CA ALA A 140 30.50 7.01 -8.47
C ALA A 140 30.29 5.56 -8.03
N ALA A 141 29.04 5.14 -7.96
CA ALA A 141 28.66 3.80 -7.57
C ALA A 141 27.52 3.26 -8.44
N GLU A 142 27.47 1.93 -8.58
CA GLU A 142 26.39 1.19 -9.25
C GLU A 142 25.84 0.15 -8.28
N PHE A 143 24.52 -0.01 -8.23
CA PHE A 143 23.86 -1.03 -7.42
C PHE A 143 24.10 -2.41 -8.02
N VAL A 144 24.45 -3.40 -7.19
CA VAL A 144 24.71 -4.77 -7.65
C VAL A 144 23.63 -5.71 -7.13
N HIS A 145 23.45 -5.77 -5.82
CA HIS A 145 22.60 -6.76 -5.16
C HIS A 145 22.23 -6.30 -3.74
N GLN A 146 21.18 -6.88 -3.17
CA GLN A 146 20.78 -6.66 -1.77
C GLN A 146 20.21 -7.94 -1.17
N SER A 147 20.08 -7.99 0.15
CA SER A 147 19.38 -9.07 0.84
C SER A 147 17.92 -9.19 0.37
N GLU A 148 17.37 -10.40 0.43
CA GLU A 148 15.94 -10.63 0.22
C GLU A 148 15.10 -9.83 1.23
N TYR A 149 13.83 -9.56 0.90
CA TYR A 149 12.91 -8.85 1.78
C TYR A 149 12.68 -9.67 3.05
N PRO A 150 13.10 -9.20 4.23
CA PRO A 150 13.02 -10.01 5.43
C PRO A 150 11.59 -10.02 5.96
N ILE A 151 11.15 -11.22 6.35
CA ILE A 151 9.98 -11.44 7.19
C ILE A 151 10.51 -11.53 8.62
N VAL A 152 10.07 -10.64 9.50
CA VAL A 152 10.65 -10.45 10.83
C VAL A 152 9.59 -10.40 11.91
N PHE A 153 9.96 -10.74 13.13
CA PHE A 153 9.06 -10.67 14.29
C PHE A 153 9.34 -9.40 15.10
N PRO A 154 8.33 -8.82 15.77
CA PRO A 154 8.54 -7.66 16.63
C PRO A 154 9.65 -7.92 17.66
N ARG A 155 10.53 -6.93 17.82
CA ARG A 155 11.64 -6.89 18.80
C ARG A 155 12.75 -7.92 18.59
N ARG A 156 12.72 -8.73 17.53
CA ARG A 156 13.86 -9.60 17.13
C ARG A 156 14.83 -8.81 16.23
N PRO A 157 16.14 -8.79 16.53
CA PRO A 157 17.13 -8.17 15.67
C PRO A 157 17.28 -8.97 14.37
N PHE A 158 17.36 -8.27 13.24
CA PHE A 158 17.67 -8.84 11.94
C PHE A 158 18.70 -7.97 11.22
N SER A 159 19.32 -8.52 10.18
CA SER A 159 20.32 -7.82 9.38
C SER A 159 19.92 -7.77 7.92
N ILE A 160 20.22 -6.65 7.26
CA ILE A 160 20.12 -6.51 5.80
C ILE A 160 21.50 -6.18 5.24
N PHE A 161 21.70 -6.39 3.94
CA PHE A 161 22.92 -5.95 3.28
C PHE A 161 22.67 -5.34 1.90
N PHE A 162 23.56 -4.45 1.49
CA PHE A 162 23.64 -3.88 0.15
C PHE A 162 25.02 -4.12 -0.44
N GLU A 163 25.06 -4.53 -1.71
CA GLU A 163 26.27 -4.65 -2.51
C GLU A 163 26.28 -3.58 -3.60
N VAL A 164 27.34 -2.78 -3.62
CA VAL A 164 27.53 -1.68 -4.56
C VAL A 164 28.90 -1.78 -5.20
N ARG A 165 28.97 -1.53 -6.50
CA ARG A 165 30.23 -1.47 -7.24
C ARG A 165 30.74 -0.03 -7.25
N ASN A 166 31.99 0.17 -6.90
CA ASN A 166 32.66 1.45 -7.11
C ASN A 166 32.93 1.65 -8.61
N THR A 167 32.20 2.54 -9.27
CA THR A 167 32.40 2.88 -10.69
C THR A 167 33.19 4.18 -10.87
N GLY A 168 33.53 4.84 -9.76
CA GLY A 168 34.32 6.07 -9.73
C GLY A 168 35.81 5.82 -9.91
N SER A 169 36.58 6.92 -9.92
CA SER A 169 38.05 6.87 -9.95
C SER A 169 38.69 6.97 -8.56
N CYS A 170 37.91 7.26 -7.51
CA CYS A 170 38.37 7.24 -6.14
C CYS A 170 38.46 5.82 -5.58
N THR A 171 39.50 5.53 -4.80
CA THR A 171 39.49 4.39 -3.88
C THR A 171 38.67 4.77 -2.65
N TRP A 172 37.61 4.04 -2.35
CA TRP A 172 36.84 4.27 -1.12
C TRP A 172 37.61 3.73 0.08
N LYS A 173 37.77 4.56 1.11
CA LYS A 173 38.51 4.22 2.32
C LYS A 173 37.59 4.13 3.53
N PRO A 174 37.80 3.17 4.45
CA PRO A 174 37.13 3.14 5.74
C PRO A 174 37.24 4.49 6.47
N GLY A 175 36.12 4.99 7.01
CA GLY A 175 36.01 6.25 7.73
C GLY A 175 35.65 7.47 6.86
N ASP A 176 36.10 7.50 5.61
CA ASP A 176 35.77 8.57 4.65
C ASP A 176 34.44 8.27 3.92
N TYR A 177 34.17 6.98 3.69
CA TYR A 177 33.01 6.48 2.95
C TYR A 177 32.13 5.60 3.83
N TYR A 178 30.82 5.84 3.81
CA TYR A 178 29.86 5.12 4.63
C TYR A 178 28.48 5.07 3.98
N LEU A 179 27.67 4.10 4.40
CA LEU A 179 26.25 4.02 4.08
C LEU A 179 25.46 4.80 5.15
N ALA A 180 24.50 5.62 4.74
CA ALA A 180 23.68 6.41 5.63
C ALA A 180 22.18 6.20 5.37
N HIS A 181 21.38 6.27 6.43
CA HIS A 181 19.94 6.27 6.31
C HIS A 181 19.48 7.53 5.57
N ALA A 182 18.66 7.38 4.54
CA ALA A 182 18.26 8.43 3.61
C ALA A 182 16.75 8.73 3.65
N GLY A 183 15.93 7.84 4.22
CA GLY A 183 14.48 7.99 4.26
C GLY A 183 13.78 6.71 4.74
N GLY A 184 12.47 6.77 4.95
CA GLY A 184 11.68 5.63 5.41
C GLY A 184 11.85 5.33 6.92
N ALA A 185 11.48 4.11 7.31
CA ALA A 185 11.49 3.64 8.69
C ALA A 185 12.91 3.31 9.17
N THR A 186 13.26 3.83 10.35
CA THR A 186 14.60 3.68 10.95
C THR A 186 14.85 2.29 11.56
N LEU A 187 13.79 1.53 11.87
CA LEU A 187 13.83 0.13 12.38
C LEU A 187 14.91 -0.13 13.44
N GLY A 188 15.12 0.80 14.38
CA GLY A 188 16.14 0.67 15.44
C GLY A 188 17.60 0.66 14.95
N ALA A 189 17.85 0.78 13.65
CA ALA A 189 19.17 0.80 13.05
C ALA A 189 19.89 2.14 13.32
N GLY A 190 21.21 2.10 13.38
CA GLY A 190 22.02 3.32 13.39
C GLY A 190 21.88 4.09 12.07
N SER A 191 22.03 5.41 12.08
CA SER A 191 21.91 6.23 10.86
C SER A 191 23.13 6.14 9.92
N ARG A 192 24.19 5.41 10.31
CA ARG A 192 25.50 5.40 9.64
C ARG A 192 26.24 4.07 9.81
N TYR A 193 26.67 3.47 8.71
CA TYR A 193 27.44 2.23 8.66
C TYR A 193 28.71 2.39 7.83
N GLU A 194 29.85 2.31 8.51
CA GLU A 194 31.17 2.53 7.93
C GLU A 194 31.58 1.42 6.98
N LEU A 195 32.25 1.81 5.90
CA LEU A 195 32.92 0.87 5.01
C LEU A 195 34.01 0.11 5.79
N GLN A 196 34.01 -1.22 5.70
CA GLN A 196 34.91 -2.07 6.50
C GLN A 196 36.31 -2.23 5.90
N GLN A 197 36.44 -2.14 4.58
CA GLN A 197 37.70 -2.32 3.86
C GLN A 197 37.82 -1.36 2.68
N GLU A 198 39.03 -1.06 2.23
CA GLU A 198 39.22 -0.24 1.04
C GLU A 198 38.60 -0.89 -0.20
N VAL A 199 37.95 -0.09 -1.05
CA VAL A 199 37.29 -0.54 -2.29
C VAL A 199 37.88 0.21 -3.46
N LEU A 200 38.68 -0.48 -4.26
CA LEU A 200 39.29 0.08 -5.47
C LEU A 200 38.22 0.28 -6.56
N PRO A 201 38.49 1.14 -7.57
CA PRO A 201 37.66 1.23 -8.76
C PRO A 201 37.34 -0.15 -9.37
N ASN A 202 36.08 -0.33 -9.75
CA ASN A 202 35.43 -1.55 -10.24
C ASN A 202 35.26 -2.71 -9.24
N GLN A 203 35.67 -2.56 -7.97
CA GLN A 203 35.40 -3.55 -6.93
C GLN A 203 34.03 -3.35 -6.29
N ILE A 204 33.51 -4.41 -5.67
CA ILE A 204 32.23 -4.42 -4.97
C ILE A 204 32.48 -4.24 -3.48
N ALA A 205 31.73 -3.32 -2.86
CA ALA A 205 31.62 -3.15 -1.43
C ALA A 205 30.32 -3.81 -0.95
N ARG A 206 30.37 -4.54 0.16
CA ARG A 206 29.18 -5.00 0.89
C ARG A 206 29.03 -4.19 2.17
N PHE A 207 27.88 -3.55 2.34
CA PHE A 207 27.47 -2.90 3.57
C PHE A 207 26.45 -3.78 4.27
N THR A 208 26.75 -4.25 5.48
CA THR A 208 25.82 -5.00 6.32
C THR A 208 25.32 -4.10 7.43
N ILE A 209 24.00 -4.04 7.60
CA ILE A 209 23.31 -3.28 8.63
C ILE A 209 22.84 -4.29 9.67
N PRO A 210 23.56 -4.46 10.81
CA PRO A 210 23.17 -5.38 11.85
C PRO A 210 22.08 -4.81 12.77
N ASP A 211 21.48 -5.72 13.54
CA ASP A 211 20.66 -5.45 14.72
C ASP A 211 19.45 -4.51 14.50
N MET A 212 18.87 -4.52 13.31
CA MET A 212 17.63 -3.80 13.04
C MET A 212 16.47 -4.47 13.77
N GLN A 213 15.55 -3.70 14.35
CA GLN A 213 14.42 -4.19 15.13
C GLN A 213 13.15 -3.38 14.85
N VAL A 214 12.01 -4.05 14.76
CA VAL A 214 10.70 -3.40 14.74
C VAL A 214 10.09 -3.47 16.14
N LEU A 215 9.84 -2.33 16.78
CA LEU A 215 9.50 -2.31 18.22
C LEU A 215 8.03 -2.66 18.53
N LEU A 216 7.09 -2.16 17.72
CA LEU A 216 5.64 -2.36 17.86
C LEU A 216 4.96 -2.09 16.50
N GLY A 217 4.51 -3.14 15.84
CA GLY A 217 3.75 -3.07 14.60
C GLY A 217 3.41 -4.47 14.13
N LEU A 218 2.14 -4.82 14.17
CA LEU A 218 1.65 -6.15 13.79
C LEU A 218 1.04 -6.03 12.39
N ASP A 219 1.36 -6.98 11.51
CA ASP A 219 0.88 -7.08 10.13
C ASP A 219 1.09 -5.83 9.26
N LEU A 220 2.28 -5.23 9.36
CA LEU A 220 2.68 -4.06 8.57
C LEU A 220 3.93 -4.34 7.73
N GLN A 221 3.98 -3.70 6.55
CA GLN A 221 5.19 -3.62 5.73
C GLN A 221 5.91 -2.28 5.99
N TYR A 222 7.20 -2.35 6.31
CA TYR A 222 8.05 -1.18 6.53
C TYR A 222 9.05 -1.02 5.39
N ARG A 223 9.21 0.19 4.88
CA ARG A 223 10.24 0.55 3.89
C ARG A 223 11.37 1.31 4.59
N THR A 224 12.62 0.84 4.44
CA THR A 224 13.82 1.56 4.90
C THR A 224 14.70 1.94 3.71
N GLU A 225 15.22 3.17 3.68
CA GLU A 225 15.96 3.73 2.54
C GLU A 225 17.37 4.22 2.94
N TRP A 226 18.35 3.96 2.08
CA TRP A 226 19.78 4.10 2.35
C TRP A 226 20.54 4.69 1.16
N LYS A 227 21.61 5.44 1.42
CA LYS A 227 22.45 6.09 0.39
C LYS A 227 23.91 6.21 0.82
N LEU A 228 24.84 6.16 -0.14
CA LEU A 228 26.29 6.28 0.13
C LEU A 228 26.67 7.74 0.39
N ARG A 229 27.63 7.93 1.30
CA ARG A 229 28.21 9.24 1.63
C ARG A 229 29.73 9.21 1.62
N HIS A 230 30.32 10.31 1.15
CA HIS A 230 31.73 10.65 1.29
C HIS A 230 31.80 11.99 2.04
N GLY A 231 32.25 11.96 3.30
CA GLY A 231 32.08 13.11 4.20
C GLY A 231 30.60 13.49 4.37
N GLU A 232 30.21 14.72 4.01
CA GLU A 232 28.82 15.21 4.07
C GLU A 232 28.02 15.02 2.77
N TYR A 233 28.64 14.51 1.71
CA TYR A 233 28.05 14.48 0.37
C TYR A 233 27.48 13.10 0.04
N PHE A 234 26.24 13.06 -0.44
CA PHE A 234 25.62 11.85 -0.96
C PHE A 234 26.05 11.57 -2.41
N PHE A 235 26.26 10.31 -2.75
CA PHE A 235 26.55 9.86 -4.10
C PHE A 235 26.02 8.44 -4.35
N GLY A 236 25.99 7.99 -5.61
CA GLY A 236 25.51 6.65 -5.97
C GLY A 236 23.97 6.51 -6.00
N PRO A 237 23.47 5.27 -6.23
CA PRO A 237 22.05 4.97 -6.37
C PRO A 237 21.31 5.00 -5.02
N ASP A 238 19.99 5.22 -5.07
CA ASP A 238 19.11 5.06 -3.91
C ASP A 238 18.84 3.57 -3.66
N MET A 239 18.97 3.12 -2.42
CA MET A 239 18.81 1.73 -2.02
C MET A 239 17.68 1.61 -1.01
N HIS A 240 16.83 0.59 -1.13
CA HIS A 240 15.72 0.39 -0.20
C HIS A 240 15.35 -1.08 -0.02
N ILE A 241 14.82 -1.42 1.15
CA ILE A 241 14.32 -2.76 1.48
C ILE A 241 12.94 -2.65 2.13
N MET A 242 12.04 -3.53 1.72
CA MET A 242 10.76 -3.79 2.38
C MET A 242 10.95 -4.86 3.46
N VAL A 243 10.42 -4.62 4.66
CA VAL A 243 10.45 -5.52 5.81
C VAL A 243 9.02 -5.85 6.19
N THR A 244 8.67 -7.13 6.19
CA THR A 244 7.32 -7.59 6.57
C THR A 244 7.34 -8.06 8.02
N VAL A 245 6.42 -7.57 8.84
CA VAL A 245 6.33 -8.01 10.24
C VAL A 245 5.17 -8.98 10.43
N VAL A 246 5.46 -10.15 11.00
CA VAL A 246 4.49 -11.20 11.31
C VAL A 246 4.40 -11.42 12.82
N SER A 247 3.21 -11.68 13.35
CA SER A 247 2.99 -11.98 14.77
C SER A 247 3.19 -13.46 15.09
N SER A 248 3.95 -13.77 16.15
CA SER A 248 4.15 -15.13 16.70
C SER A 248 3.25 -15.40 17.92
N SER A 249 1.96 -15.05 17.86
CA SER A 249 1.00 -15.53 18.86
C SER A 249 0.20 -16.64 18.22
N ASP A 250 0.73 -17.86 18.23
CA ASP A 250 -0.19 -18.99 18.27
C ASP A 250 -0.60 -19.18 19.73
N SER A 251 -1.89 -19.38 19.97
CA SER A 251 -2.42 -19.59 21.31
C SER A 251 -2.32 -21.05 21.75
N ASP A 252 -1.84 -21.94 20.90
CA ASP A 252 -1.99 -23.39 21.04
C ASP A 252 -1.04 -24.08 22.03
N ASN A 253 -0.49 -23.34 23.00
CA ASN A 253 0.46 -23.85 23.99
C ASN A 253 -0.18 -24.75 25.06
N ASN A 254 -1.50 -24.94 24.99
CA ASN A 254 -2.23 -25.86 25.84
C ASN A 254 -3.47 -26.45 25.14
N PRO A 255 -4.02 -27.57 25.65
CA PRO A 255 -5.12 -28.26 25.00
C PRO A 255 -6.43 -27.46 24.87
N ASN A 256 -6.64 -26.41 25.68
CA ASN A 256 -7.85 -25.60 25.60
C ASN A 256 -7.80 -24.54 24.50
N GLU A 257 -6.59 -24.25 24.02
CA GLU A 257 -6.31 -23.28 22.97
C GLU A 257 -5.81 -23.99 21.71
N ALA A 258 -5.99 -25.32 21.65
CA ALA A 258 -5.49 -26.17 20.59
C ALA A 258 -6.09 -25.86 19.21
N ASN A 259 -5.22 -25.74 18.22
CA ASN A 259 -5.60 -25.51 16.82
C ASN A 259 -6.27 -26.74 16.20
N THR A 260 -7.18 -26.55 15.26
CA THR A 260 -7.80 -27.70 14.57
C THR A 260 -6.85 -28.27 13.52
N LEU A 261 -6.45 -29.53 13.68
CA LEU A 261 -5.61 -30.21 12.70
C LEU A 261 -6.48 -30.85 11.61
N LEU A 262 -6.38 -30.31 10.39
CA LEU A 262 -7.17 -30.76 9.24
C LEU A 262 -6.69 -32.13 8.73
N ILE A 263 -7.65 -33.01 8.39
CA ILE A 263 -7.40 -34.32 7.79
C ILE A 263 -7.06 -34.15 6.30
N ASP A 264 -6.08 -34.93 5.81
CA ASP A 264 -5.59 -34.98 4.43
C ASP A 264 -5.03 -33.64 3.89
N SER A 265 -4.59 -32.77 4.79
CA SER A 265 -3.92 -31.50 4.48
C SER A 265 -2.58 -31.38 5.19
N LEU A 266 -1.53 -31.04 4.44
CA LEU A 266 -0.21 -30.71 4.99
C LEU A 266 -0.27 -29.30 5.59
N GLN A 267 0.11 -29.15 6.86
CA GLN A 267 0.07 -27.88 7.60
C GLN A 267 1.47 -27.54 8.13
N ASN A 268 1.87 -26.28 8.06
CA ASN A 268 3.22 -25.83 8.47
C ASN A 268 3.13 -25.02 9.76
N HIS A 269 4.02 -25.29 10.71
CA HIS A 269 4.04 -24.74 12.06
C HIS A 269 5.48 -24.49 12.55
N THR A 270 5.62 -23.87 13.72
CA THR A 270 6.91 -23.55 14.33
C THR A 270 6.82 -23.70 15.84
N ILE A 271 7.85 -24.27 16.48
CA ILE A 271 8.01 -24.28 17.94
C ILE A 271 8.92 -23.11 18.31
N PHE A 272 8.32 -22.06 18.89
CA PHE A 272 9.04 -20.84 19.23
C PHE A 272 8.36 -20.01 20.34
N PRO A 273 9.05 -19.63 21.43
CA PRO A 273 10.45 -19.90 21.78
C PRO A 273 10.75 -21.40 22.00
N ALA A 274 12.01 -21.80 22.29
CA ALA A 274 12.39 -23.22 22.44
C ALA A 274 11.59 -24.00 23.52
N ASP A 275 10.85 -23.32 24.39
CA ASP A 275 9.90 -23.90 25.37
C ASP A 275 8.43 -23.92 24.93
N ASP A 276 8.20 -23.61 23.67
CA ASP A 276 6.92 -23.67 23.03
C ASP A 276 6.48 -25.10 22.72
N VAL A 277 5.17 -25.26 22.60
CA VAL A 277 4.51 -26.54 22.40
C VAL A 277 3.26 -26.28 21.59
N ASP A 278 3.04 -27.02 20.52
CA ASP A 278 1.83 -26.86 19.72
C ASP A 278 0.82 -27.95 20.11
N TRP A 279 -0.39 -27.54 20.44
CA TRP A 279 -1.51 -28.45 20.65
C TRP A 279 -2.49 -28.37 19.50
N PHE A 280 -2.87 -29.55 19.00
CA PHE A 280 -3.91 -29.69 18.00
C PHE A 280 -5.09 -30.49 18.52
N ARG A 281 -6.29 -30.11 18.08
CA ARG A 281 -7.54 -30.86 18.24
C ARG A 281 -7.86 -31.59 16.94
N VAL A 282 -8.20 -32.87 17.07
CA VAL A 282 -8.55 -33.77 15.97
C VAL A 282 -9.93 -34.36 16.24
N ASP A 283 -10.84 -34.25 15.28
CA ASP A 283 -12.15 -34.88 15.35
C ASP A 283 -12.24 -36.06 14.40
N LEU A 284 -12.35 -37.27 14.95
CA LEU A 284 -12.60 -38.48 14.18
C LEU A 284 -14.09 -38.80 14.22
N MET A 285 -14.73 -38.78 13.06
CA MET A 285 -16.18 -38.95 12.95
C MET A 285 -16.59 -40.43 12.92
N ASN A 286 -15.66 -41.33 12.60
CA ASN A 286 -15.85 -42.77 12.56
C ASN A 286 -14.68 -43.47 13.26
N GLN A 287 -14.83 -44.77 13.54
CA GLN A 287 -13.67 -45.56 13.93
C GLN A 287 -12.68 -45.56 12.75
N SER A 288 -11.48 -45.01 12.96
CA SER A 288 -10.51 -44.76 11.90
C SER A 288 -9.13 -45.26 12.27
N GLY A 289 -8.44 -45.83 11.27
CA GLY A 289 -6.98 -45.88 11.28
C GLY A 289 -6.46 -44.48 10.98
N ILE A 290 -5.34 -44.09 11.59
CA ILE A 290 -4.75 -42.77 11.38
C ILE A 290 -3.24 -42.88 11.13
N LEU A 291 -2.72 -41.97 10.31
CA LEU A 291 -1.30 -41.66 10.20
C LEU A 291 -1.12 -40.20 10.59
N LEU A 292 -0.41 -39.96 11.68
CA LEU A 292 0.10 -38.64 12.05
C LEU A 292 1.60 -38.63 11.80
N LYS A 293 2.08 -37.66 11.04
CA LYS A 293 3.50 -37.52 10.70
C LYS A 293 3.92 -36.06 10.77
N THR A 294 5.06 -35.80 11.42
CA THR A 294 5.77 -34.53 11.27
C THR A 294 6.84 -34.63 10.18
N ASP A 295 7.31 -33.48 9.68
CA ASP A 295 8.47 -33.36 8.81
C ASP A 295 9.21 -32.08 9.15
N VAL A 296 10.54 -32.12 9.17
CA VAL A 296 11.42 -31.08 9.73
C VAL A 296 12.58 -30.81 8.78
N ASN A 297 13.12 -29.59 8.85
CA ASN A 297 14.22 -29.20 7.96
C ASN A 297 15.58 -29.43 8.63
N GLY A 298 16.48 -30.16 7.97
CA GLY A 298 17.86 -30.26 8.41
C GLY A 298 18.08 -31.24 9.57
N ASP A 299 18.64 -30.75 10.67
CA ASP A 299 19.02 -31.54 11.85
C ASP A 299 18.02 -31.39 13.03
N ASP A 300 16.92 -30.65 12.83
CA ASP A 300 15.86 -30.40 13.81
C ASP A 300 15.06 -31.68 14.12
N ASP A 301 14.59 -31.86 15.36
CA ASP A 301 13.91 -33.09 15.81
C ASP A 301 12.60 -32.81 16.58
N THR A 302 11.55 -33.56 16.29
CA THR A 302 10.19 -33.34 16.84
C THR A 302 9.72 -34.53 17.65
N ARG A 303 8.91 -34.27 18.68
CA ARG A 303 8.18 -35.31 19.42
C ARG A 303 6.69 -35.11 19.28
N LEU A 304 5.98 -36.22 19.16
CA LEU A 304 4.55 -36.28 18.91
C LEU A 304 3.85 -37.10 19.99
N TRP A 305 2.80 -36.54 20.61
CA TRP A 305 1.91 -37.28 21.51
C TRP A 305 0.48 -37.26 20.96
N LEU A 306 -0.22 -38.35 21.20
CA LEU A 306 -1.66 -38.47 20.95
C LEU A 306 -2.39 -38.70 22.27
N PHE A 307 -3.45 -37.94 22.53
CA PHE A 307 -4.29 -38.01 23.72
C PHE A 307 -5.76 -38.25 23.36
N ASP A 308 -6.50 -38.92 24.25
CA ASP A 308 -7.96 -38.98 24.17
C ASP A 308 -8.61 -37.67 24.66
N SER A 309 -9.94 -37.57 24.52
CA SER A 309 -10.70 -36.38 24.92
C SER A 309 -10.62 -36.02 26.41
N SER A 310 -10.10 -36.91 27.27
CA SER A 310 -9.86 -36.66 28.70
C SER A 310 -8.40 -36.30 28.99
N LEU A 311 -7.61 -35.99 27.94
CA LEU A 311 -6.17 -35.72 27.99
C LEU A 311 -5.35 -36.89 28.55
N ARG A 312 -5.84 -38.13 28.42
CA ARG A 312 -5.05 -39.31 28.74
C ARG A 312 -4.28 -39.73 27.49
N GLN A 313 -2.96 -39.86 27.64
CA GLN A 313 -2.08 -40.25 26.55
C GLN A 313 -2.47 -41.64 26.01
N ILE A 314 -2.65 -41.72 24.69
CA ILE A 314 -2.92 -42.93 23.92
C ILE A 314 -1.63 -43.45 23.31
N ASP A 315 -0.83 -42.56 22.72
CA ASP A 315 0.34 -42.92 21.92
C ASP A 315 1.43 -41.83 21.95
N TYR A 316 2.65 -42.20 21.56
CA TYR A 316 3.81 -41.29 21.52
C TYR A 316 4.86 -41.78 20.52
N SER A 317 5.48 -40.84 19.82
CA SER A 317 6.64 -41.06 18.96
C SER A 317 7.62 -39.90 19.14
N ASP A 318 8.91 -40.21 19.23
CA ASP A 318 10.03 -39.26 19.10
C ASP A 318 10.87 -39.55 17.85
N ASP A 319 10.97 -40.80 17.39
CA ASP A 319 11.53 -41.14 16.09
C ASP A 319 10.85 -42.37 15.45
N TYR A 320 10.90 -42.46 14.11
CA TYR A 320 10.32 -43.60 13.37
C TYR A 320 11.29 -44.81 13.30
N ASP A 321 12.61 -44.58 13.38
CA ASP A 321 13.66 -45.61 13.54
C ASP A 321 15.06 -44.95 13.58
N PHE A 322 15.96 -45.43 14.47
CA PHE A 322 17.39 -45.09 14.62
C PHE A 322 17.99 -44.14 13.55
N GLY A 323 17.74 -42.84 13.69
CA GLY A 323 18.40 -41.77 12.91
C GLY A 323 17.52 -40.98 11.93
N GLN A 324 16.19 -41.01 12.06
CA GLN A 324 15.29 -40.05 11.38
C GLN A 324 14.71 -39.08 12.41
N LEU A 325 14.72 -37.78 12.11
CA LEU A 325 14.40 -36.68 13.05
C LEU A 325 12.91 -36.26 13.01
N PHE A 326 12.06 -37.07 12.37
CA PHE A 326 10.64 -36.80 12.28
C PHE A 326 9.84 -37.88 13.01
N SER A 327 8.77 -37.44 13.66
CA SER A 327 7.90 -38.27 14.49
C SER A 327 6.70 -38.81 13.71
N VAL A 328 6.32 -40.06 13.99
CA VAL A 328 5.19 -40.73 13.31
C VAL A 328 4.39 -41.59 14.28
N ILE A 329 3.08 -41.36 14.34
CA ILE A 329 2.12 -42.25 15.00
C ILE A 329 1.23 -42.87 13.93
N LEU A 330 1.23 -44.20 13.83
CA LEU A 330 0.41 -44.97 12.90
C LEU A 330 -0.49 -45.94 13.65
N ARG A 331 -1.80 -45.83 13.45
CA ARG A 331 -2.83 -46.72 13.99
C ARG A 331 -3.64 -47.30 12.85
N ARG A 332 -3.95 -48.60 12.90
CA ARG A 332 -4.53 -49.35 11.77
C ARG A 332 -5.92 -49.89 12.07
N CYS A 333 -6.75 -49.89 11.04
CA CYS A 333 -8.04 -50.57 11.08
C CYS A 333 -7.89 -52.07 11.39
N GLY A 334 -8.70 -52.56 12.34
CA GLY A 334 -8.69 -53.95 12.78
C GLY A 334 -7.63 -54.32 13.82
N GLU A 335 -6.70 -53.42 14.15
CA GLU A 335 -5.67 -53.64 15.17
C GLU A 335 -5.88 -52.72 16.36
N ASP A 336 -5.73 -51.42 16.14
CA ASP A 336 -5.68 -50.40 17.19
C ASP A 336 -6.29 -49.06 16.76
N ALA A 337 -7.16 -49.09 15.74
CA ALA A 337 -7.93 -47.94 15.28
C ALA A 337 -8.62 -47.17 16.40
N LEU A 338 -8.62 -45.85 16.27
CA LEU A 338 -9.27 -44.95 17.20
C LEU A 338 -10.78 -44.96 16.95
N PRO A 339 -11.61 -45.10 17.99
CA PRO A 339 -13.04 -44.84 17.89
C PRO A 339 -13.36 -43.44 17.33
N ALA A 340 -14.61 -43.22 16.93
CA ALA A 340 -15.09 -41.86 16.70
C ALA A 340 -15.00 -41.05 18.01
N GLY A 341 -14.50 -39.82 17.94
CA GLY A 341 -14.34 -38.94 19.09
C GLY A 341 -13.34 -37.82 18.85
N VAL A 342 -13.19 -36.99 19.89
CA VAL A 342 -12.20 -35.90 19.94
C VAL A 342 -10.88 -36.44 20.48
N TYR A 343 -9.79 -36.07 19.83
CA TYR A 343 -8.43 -36.39 20.21
C TYR A 343 -7.59 -35.11 20.24
N TYR A 344 -6.52 -35.13 21.01
CA TYR A 344 -5.55 -34.04 21.02
C TYR A 344 -4.18 -34.55 20.62
N VAL A 345 -3.48 -33.79 19.79
CA VAL A 345 -2.11 -34.05 19.38
C VAL A 345 -1.25 -32.95 20.00
N LYS A 346 -0.13 -33.32 20.61
CA LYS A 346 0.86 -32.35 21.09
C LYS A 346 2.13 -32.54 20.27
N VAL A 347 2.72 -31.46 19.81
CA VAL A 347 4.03 -31.44 19.16
C VAL A 347 4.96 -30.55 19.97
N ASP A 348 6.17 -30.99 20.23
CA ASP A 348 7.24 -30.14 20.75
C ASP A 348 8.59 -30.56 20.16
N GLU A 349 9.65 -29.84 20.52
CA GLU A 349 11.01 -30.10 20.07
C GLU A 349 11.69 -31.14 20.99
N TYR A 350 12.54 -31.99 20.40
CA TYR A 350 13.28 -33.01 21.14
C TYR A 350 14.45 -32.39 21.92
N GLY A 351 14.22 -32.14 23.20
CA GLY A 351 15.22 -31.51 24.08
C GLY A 351 14.76 -30.16 24.58
N ASN A 352 13.82 -29.56 23.84
CA ASN A 352 13.21 -28.27 24.12
C ASN A 352 14.30 -27.19 24.27
N ASP A 353 15.31 -27.29 23.41
CA ASP A 353 16.52 -26.47 23.42
C ASP A 353 16.72 -25.68 22.13
N ASP A 354 16.03 -26.04 21.05
CA ASP A 354 16.11 -25.37 19.75
C ASP A 354 14.75 -24.81 19.28
N GLU A 355 14.82 -23.73 18.50
CA GLU A 355 13.66 -23.13 17.83
C GLU A 355 13.55 -23.76 16.43
N ILE A 356 12.47 -24.49 16.15
CA ILE A 356 12.36 -25.32 14.92
C ILE A 356 11.12 -24.98 14.08
N SER A 357 11.21 -25.23 12.77
CA SER A 357 10.06 -25.18 11.85
C SER A 357 9.73 -26.58 11.37
N TYR A 358 8.45 -26.95 11.40
CA TYR A 358 8.01 -28.29 11.01
C TYR A 358 6.70 -28.24 10.20
N SER A 359 6.40 -29.33 9.53
CA SER A 359 5.10 -29.58 8.93
C SER A 359 4.46 -30.80 9.56
N ILE A 360 3.13 -30.85 9.63
CA ILE A 360 2.36 -31.97 10.16
C ILE A 360 1.29 -32.39 9.15
N GLU A 361 1.14 -33.70 9.00
CA GLU A 361 0.13 -34.34 8.16
C GLU A 361 -0.67 -35.33 9.01
N LEU A 362 -2.00 -35.19 9.01
CA LEU A 362 -2.93 -36.18 9.52
C LEU A 362 -3.67 -36.83 8.35
N ARG A 363 -3.57 -38.15 8.22
CA ARG A 363 -4.47 -38.95 7.36
C ARG A 363 -5.35 -39.81 8.23
N ALA A 364 -6.63 -39.90 7.88
CA ALA A 364 -7.57 -40.78 8.57
C ALA A 364 -8.32 -41.67 7.58
N GLU A 365 -8.23 -42.97 7.76
CA GLU A 365 -8.95 -43.97 6.97
C GLU A 365 -10.06 -44.58 7.82
N THR A 366 -11.31 -44.41 7.41
CA THR A 366 -12.46 -45.00 8.09
C THR A 366 -12.44 -46.53 7.97
N CYS A 367 -12.56 -47.22 9.09
CA CYS A 367 -12.51 -48.68 9.09
C CYS A 367 -13.83 -49.27 8.55
N SER A 368 -13.79 -49.83 7.33
CA SER A 368 -14.91 -50.59 6.78
C SER A 368 -15.04 -51.96 7.48
N SER A 369 -16.23 -52.27 8.00
CA SER A 369 -16.56 -53.62 8.47
C SER A 369 -16.44 -54.64 7.32
N PRO A 370 -15.98 -55.89 7.56
CA PRO A 370 -15.75 -56.85 6.48
C PRO A 370 -17.08 -57.27 5.82
N ASN A 371 -17.16 -57.04 4.50
CA ASN A 371 -18.09 -57.60 3.51
C ASN A 371 -19.32 -58.39 4.03
N ARG A 372 -20.50 -57.80 3.86
CA ARG A 372 -21.72 -58.52 3.49
C ARG A 372 -22.29 -57.89 2.21
N GLY A 373 -22.62 -58.75 1.25
CA GLY A 373 -23.08 -58.36 -0.08
C GLY A 373 -24.42 -57.64 -0.08
N ALA A 374 -24.71 -57.04 -1.23
CA ALA A 374 -25.97 -56.40 -1.63
C ALA A 374 -27.18 -56.79 -0.78
N GLU A 375 -27.67 -55.87 0.07
CA GLU A 375 -29.07 -55.49 0.31
C GLU A 375 -29.06 -54.19 1.14
N THR A 376 -29.83 -53.19 0.68
CA THR A 376 -30.44 -52.05 1.43
C THR A 376 -29.54 -51.21 2.33
N GLU A 377 -29.43 -49.92 2.02
CA GLU A 377 -29.04 -48.92 3.01
C GLU A 377 -29.86 -49.13 4.27
N GLY A 378 -29.16 -49.42 5.38
CA GLY A 378 -29.71 -49.25 6.71
C GLY A 378 -29.66 -47.78 7.09
N ASP A 379 -30.29 -46.94 6.27
CA ASP A 379 -31.04 -45.74 6.62
C ASP A 379 -30.66 -45.09 7.96
N ALA A 380 -29.45 -44.52 8.00
CA ALA A 380 -29.12 -43.46 8.92
C ALA A 380 -29.45 -42.17 8.16
N GLY A 381 -30.61 -41.60 8.46
CA GLY A 381 -31.09 -40.44 7.73
C GLY A 381 -32.59 -40.21 7.87
N ASN A 382 -33.44 -41.25 7.93
CA ASN A 382 -34.90 -41.06 7.90
C ASN A 382 -35.56 -40.45 9.14
N ASP A 383 -34.82 -40.33 10.24
CA ASP A 383 -35.23 -39.54 11.40
C ASP A 383 -34.23 -38.40 11.59
N ARG A 384 -34.76 -37.20 11.77
CA ARG A 384 -34.00 -36.01 12.13
C ARG A 384 -33.10 -36.22 13.36
N ASN A 385 -33.53 -37.04 14.33
CA ASN A 385 -32.73 -37.34 15.53
C ASN A 385 -31.56 -38.30 15.26
N ASN A 386 -31.48 -38.86 14.05
CA ASN A 386 -30.43 -39.76 13.58
C ASN A 386 -29.92 -39.30 12.20
N SER A 387 -29.75 -37.99 12.04
CA SER A 387 -29.33 -37.35 10.79
C SER A 387 -27.86 -37.60 10.46
N THR A 388 -27.57 -37.78 9.18
CA THR A 388 -26.22 -38.01 8.65
C THR A 388 -25.37 -36.72 8.68
N PRO A 389 -24.11 -36.75 9.16
CA PRO A 389 -23.25 -35.56 9.12
C PRO A 389 -22.94 -35.10 7.68
N LEU A 390 -23.14 -33.82 7.41
CA LEU A 390 -22.82 -33.14 6.16
C LEU A 390 -21.61 -32.22 6.37
N TYR A 391 -20.60 -32.34 5.50
CA TYR A 391 -19.34 -31.62 5.64
C TYR A 391 -19.18 -30.53 4.58
N PRO A 392 -18.80 -29.30 4.97
CA PRO A 392 -18.49 -28.24 4.03
C PRO A 392 -17.39 -28.63 3.04
N HIS A 393 -17.56 -28.24 1.76
CA HIS A 393 -16.64 -28.46 0.64
C HIS A 393 -16.31 -29.93 0.32
N ALA A 394 -17.09 -30.88 0.86
CA ALA A 394 -16.92 -32.31 0.62
C ALA A 394 -18.24 -32.93 0.12
N PRO A 395 -18.45 -33.00 -1.21
CA PRO A 395 -19.68 -33.57 -1.78
C PRO A 395 -19.87 -35.04 -1.38
N GLN A 396 -21.08 -35.39 -0.94
CA GLN A 396 -21.44 -36.74 -0.49
C GLN A 396 -22.52 -37.35 -1.39
N THR A 397 -22.44 -38.65 -1.67
CA THR A 397 -23.39 -39.34 -2.56
C THR A 397 -24.36 -40.20 -1.75
N HIS A 398 -25.65 -40.07 -2.03
CA HIS A 398 -26.78 -40.69 -1.33
C HIS A 398 -27.84 -41.20 -2.32
N SER A 399 -28.91 -41.83 -1.82
CA SER A 399 -30.03 -42.28 -2.65
C SER A 399 -31.35 -42.12 -1.90
N VAL A 400 -32.44 -41.79 -2.62
CA VAL A 400 -33.81 -41.81 -2.07
C VAL A 400 -34.46 -43.12 -2.51
N MET A 401 -34.38 -44.15 -1.67
CA MET A 401 -34.78 -45.53 -1.97
C MET A 401 -35.42 -46.22 -0.75
N PRO A 402 -36.75 -46.47 -0.73
CA PRO A 402 -37.74 -46.32 -1.81
C PRO A 402 -38.16 -44.86 -2.07
N ALA A 403 -39.07 -44.57 -3.01
CA ALA A 403 -39.50 -43.19 -3.30
C ALA A 403 -40.09 -42.41 -2.10
N THR A 404 -40.42 -43.09 -0.99
CA THR A 404 -40.89 -42.48 0.27
C THR A 404 -39.78 -42.22 1.29
N ASP A 405 -38.53 -42.50 0.92
CA ASP A 405 -37.33 -42.30 1.73
C ASP A 405 -37.06 -40.81 1.94
N ILE A 406 -36.49 -40.45 3.10
CA ILE A 406 -36.29 -39.05 3.51
C ILE A 406 -34.93 -38.90 4.18
N ASP A 407 -33.94 -38.40 3.47
CA ASP A 407 -32.62 -38.22 4.06
C ASP A 407 -32.56 -36.96 4.91
N TRP A 408 -32.29 -37.11 6.22
CA TRP A 408 -31.89 -36.00 7.08
C TRP A 408 -30.39 -35.95 7.24
N PHE A 409 -29.85 -34.75 7.09
CA PHE A 409 -28.46 -34.41 7.32
C PHE A 409 -28.32 -33.36 8.41
N GLN A 410 -27.15 -33.28 9.05
CA GLN A 410 -26.80 -32.23 10.01
C GLN A 410 -25.42 -31.66 9.74
N PHE A 411 -25.27 -30.35 9.94
CA PHE A 411 -23.97 -29.67 9.94
C PHE A 411 -23.96 -28.59 11.03
N ALA A 412 -22.77 -28.16 11.43
CA ALA A 412 -22.59 -27.09 12.40
C ALA A 412 -21.81 -25.94 11.78
N LEU A 413 -22.14 -24.72 12.19
CA LEU A 413 -21.42 -23.51 11.86
C LEU A 413 -20.84 -22.93 13.15
N ASP A 414 -19.55 -22.62 13.14
CA ASP A 414 -18.87 -22.03 14.31
C ASP A 414 -18.83 -20.49 14.24
N THR A 415 -19.03 -19.94 13.04
CA THR A 415 -19.10 -18.51 12.76
C THR A 415 -20.39 -18.19 12.00
N LEU A 416 -20.76 -16.91 11.92
CA LEU A 416 -21.86 -16.48 11.06
C LEU A 416 -21.46 -16.76 9.61
N SER A 417 -22.25 -17.53 8.87
CA SER A 417 -21.83 -17.98 7.54
C SER A 417 -22.93 -17.90 6.50
N ALA A 418 -22.52 -17.50 5.29
CA ALA A 418 -23.25 -17.77 4.06
C ALA A 418 -23.09 -19.25 3.70
N ILE A 419 -24.10 -19.83 3.06
CA ILE A 419 -24.08 -21.24 2.64
C ILE A 419 -24.65 -21.44 1.24
N ASP A 420 -24.14 -22.46 0.56
CA ASP A 420 -24.67 -22.94 -0.72
C ASP A 420 -24.88 -24.46 -0.63
N LEU A 421 -26.13 -24.89 -0.57
CA LEU A 421 -26.54 -26.29 -0.51
C LEU A 421 -27.11 -26.68 -1.86
N GLU A 422 -26.55 -27.69 -2.51
CA GLU A 422 -27.01 -28.15 -3.82
C GLU A 422 -27.07 -29.68 -3.86
N THR A 423 -28.20 -30.21 -4.35
CA THR A 423 -28.27 -31.60 -4.80
C THR A 423 -27.99 -31.65 -6.30
N SER A 424 -27.38 -32.73 -6.79
CA SER A 424 -27.09 -32.92 -8.21
C SER A 424 -27.10 -34.41 -8.57
N GLY A 425 -27.31 -34.74 -9.84
CA GLY A 425 -27.35 -36.12 -10.27
C GLY A 425 -27.67 -36.27 -11.74
N SER A 426 -27.72 -37.53 -12.20
CA SER A 426 -28.00 -37.86 -13.61
C SER A 426 -29.46 -38.23 -13.89
N ASP A 427 -30.22 -38.59 -12.84
CA ASP A 427 -31.61 -39.04 -12.92
C ASP A 427 -32.30 -38.82 -11.56
N GLY A 428 -33.58 -38.44 -11.56
CA GLY A 428 -34.36 -38.13 -10.35
C GLY A 428 -34.72 -36.65 -10.17
N ASP A 429 -35.59 -36.39 -9.20
CA ASP A 429 -36.11 -35.06 -8.84
C ASP A 429 -36.14 -34.92 -7.31
N THR A 430 -35.37 -33.97 -6.76
CA THR A 430 -35.16 -33.82 -5.32
C THR A 430 -35.77 -32.52 -4.80
N ARG A 431 -36.25 -32.56 -3.55
CA ARG A 431 -36.69 -31.38 -2.78
C ARG A 431 -35.86 -31.24 -1.53
N MET A 432 -35.52 -30.02 -1.15
CA MET A 432 -34.64 -29.75 -0.02
C MET A 432 -35.20 -28.70 0.94
N TRP A 433 -35.12 -28.99 2.23
CA TRP A 433 -35.44 -28.06 3.32
C TRP A 433 -34.23 -27.86 4.22
N LEU A 434 -34.07 -26.65 4.72
CA LEU A 434 -33.11 -26.30 5.75
C LEU A 434 -33.83 -25.89 7.04
N TYR A 435 -33.39 -26.44 8.17
CA TYR A 435 -33.95 -26.19 9.49
C TYR A 435 -32.88 -25.78 10.51
N ARG A 436 -33.26 -24.95 11.49
CA ARG A 436 -32.54 -24.74 12.75
C ARG A 436 -33.49 -25.03 13.90
N SER A 437 -33.19 -26.04 14.71
CA SER A 437 -34.18 -26.60 15.63
C SER A 437 -35.51 -26.86 14.87
N ASN A 438 -36.70 -26.71 15.44
CA ASN A 438 -37.94 -27.04 14.72
C ASN A 438 -38.40 -26.00 13.68
N GLU A 439 -37.63 -24.94 13.44
CA GLU A 439 -37.99 -23.86 12.52
C GLU A 439 -37.39 -24.10 11.13
N GLN A 440 -38.24 -24.00 10.10
CA GLN A 440 -37.81 -24.06 8.70
C GLN A 440 -37.23 -22.70 8.30
N ILE A 441 -35.99 -22.69 7.84
CA ILE A 441 -35.28 -21.49 7.38
C ILE A 441 -35.50 -21.28 5.89
N ALA A 442 -35.27 -22.32 5.10
CA ALA A 442 -35.32 -22.25 3.65
C ALA A 442 -35.87 -23.56 3.06
N PHE A 443 -36.43 -23.46 1.86
CA PHE A 443 -36.94 -24.58 1.08
C PHE A 443 -36.75 -24.29 -0.39
N ASN A 444 -36.36 -25.32 -1.15
CA ASN A 444 -36.29 -25.28 -2.59
C ASN A 444 -36.75 -26.64 -3.16
N ASP A 445 -37.54 -26.62 -4.23
CA ASP A 445 -37.95 -27.79 -5.00
C ASP A 445 -37.60 -27.73 -6.49
N ASP A 446 -37.02 -26.63 -6.98
CA ASP A 446 -36.38 -26.51 -8.29
C ASP A 446 -35.67 -25.14 -8.46
N ASN A 447 -34.74 -25.06 -9.41
CA ASN A 447 -34.07 -23.83 -9.82
C ASN A 447 -34.26 -23.60 -11.33
N ASP A 448 -35.49 -23.25 -11.75
CA ASP A 448 -35.97 -22.79 -13.08
C ASP A 448 -35.48 -23.51 -14.37
N SER A 449 -34.72 -24.61 -14.27
CA SER A 449 -34.24 -25.43 -15.39
C SER A 449 -33.66 -26.81 -15.03
N SER A 450 -33.47 -27.12 -13.73
CA SER A 450 -32.92 -28.39 -13.20
C SER A 450 -33.93 -29.09 -12.28
N LEU A 451 -33.93 -30.43 -12.28
CA LEU A 451 -34.74 -31.27 -11.38
C LEU A 451 -34.12 -31.43 -9.97
N PHE A 452 -32.98 -30.80 -9.71
CA PHE A 452 -32.32 -30.88 -8.41
C PHE A 452 -32.39 -29.56 -7.65
N SER A 453 -32.57 -29.67 -6.33
CA SER A 453 -32.76 -28.54 -5.42
C SER A 453 -31.45 -27.83 -5.07
N ARG A 454 -31.52 -26.50 -4.92
CA ARG A 454 -30.44 -25.65 -4.39
C ARG A 454 -30.95 -24.58 -3.43
N ILE A 455 -30.34 -24.46 -2.25
CA ILE A 455 -30.57 -23.39 -1.27
C ILE A 455 -29.29 -22.57 -1.17
N ASN A 456 -29.35 -21.32 -1.61
CA ASN A 456 -28.24 -20.38 -1.54
C ASN A 456 -28.60 -19.22 -0.59
N LEU A 457 -27.85 -19.08 0.50
CA LEU A 457 -27.98 -18.00 1.47
C LEU A 457 -26.68 -17.19 1.48
N SER A 458 -26.80 -15.91 1.17
CA SER A 458 -25.70 -14.94 1.17
C SER A 458 -25.44 -14.39 2.59
N CYS A 459 -24.41 -13.56 2.76
CA CYS A 459 -24.15 -12.94 4.07
C CYS A 459 -25.31 -12.05 4.57
N ALA A 460 -26.11 -11.46 3.67
CA ALA A 460 -27.29 -10.67 4.02
C ALA A 460 -28.42 -11.46 4.72
N ASN A 461 -28.39 -12.79 4.60
CA ASN A 461 -29.31 -13.73 5.23
C ASN A 461 -28.55 -14.92 5.83
N ALA A 462 -27.36 -14.63 6.37
CA ALA A 462 -26.43 -15.60 6.92
C ALA A 462 -27.02 -16.40 8.07
N LEU A 463 -26.50 -17.62 8.20
CA LEU A 463 -26.83 -18.51 9.29
C LEU A 463 -25.91 -18.23 10.48
N SER A 464 -26.49 -17.86 11.62
CA SER A 464 -25.70 -17.66 12.85
C SER A 464 -25.03 -18.97 13.29
N PRO A 465 -23.96 -18.92 14.11
CA PRO A 465 -23.34 -20.13 14.66
C PRO A 465 -24.36 -21.08 15.30
N GLY A 466 -24.20 -22.38 15.06
CA GLY A 466 -25.06 -23.41 15.61
C GLY A 466 -25.30 -24.60 14.68
N ALA A 467 -26.14 -25.53 15.14
CA ALA A 467 -26.47 -26.75 14.41
C ALA A 467 -27.67 -26.55 13.48
N TYR A 468 -27.52 -27.03 12.25
CA TYR A 468 -28.51 -26.97 11.17
C TYR A 468 -28.80 -28.37 10.65
N TYR A 469 -30.00 -28.55 10.11
CA TYR A 469 -30.48 -29.82 9.60
C TYR A 469 -31.02 -29.64 8.19
N VAL A 470 -30.60 -30.50 7.28
CA VAL A 470 -31.09 -30.53 5.90
C VAL A 470 -31.98 -31.75 5.74
N LYS A 471 -33.15 -31.59 5.14
CA LYS A 471 -34.02 -32.70 4.77
C LYS A 471 -34.06 -32.79 3.24
N VAL A 472 -33.84 -33.96 2.68
CA VAL A 472 -33.96 -34.23 1.25
C VAL A 472 -34.98 -35.36 1.05
N ASP A 473 -35.91 -35.18 0.11
CA ASP A 473 -36.79 -36.27 -0.37
C ASP A 473 -37.01 -36.14 -1.89
N SER A 474 -37.67 -37.12 -2.51
CA SER A 474 -38.02 -36.99 -3.92
C SER A 474 -39.29 -36.17 -4.14
N TYR A 475 -39.38 -35.50 -5.29
CA TYR A 475 -40.54 -34.67 -5.63
C TYR A 475 -41.84 -35.50 -5.58
N GLN A 476 -42.77 -35.05 -4.74
CA GLN A 476 -44.04 -35.75 -4.43
C GLN A 476 -43.89 -37.20 -3.91
N HIS A 477 -42.70 -37.65 -3.52
CA HIS A 477 -42.40 -39.07 -3.24
C HIS A 477 -42.73 -39.99 -4.43
N ALA A 478 -42.65 -39.46 -5.65
CA ALA A 478 -43.12 -40.13 -6.86
C ALA A 478 -42.05 -41.03 -7.48
N ASP A 479 -40.77 -40.65 -7.32
CA ASP A 479 -39.64 -41.30 -7.99
C ASP A 479 -38.59 -41.81 -7.00
N ILE A 480 -37.95 -42.91 -7.38
CA ILE A 480 -36.74 -43.43 -6.74
C ILE A 480 -35.58 -42.62 -7.31
N VAL A 481 -34.76 -42.02 -6.44
CA VAL A 481 -33.53 -41.32 -6.85
C VAL A 481 -32.35 -42.24 -6.55
N PRO A 482 -31.82 -43.01 -7.53
CA PRO A 482 -30.86 -44.06 -7.27
C PRO A 482 -29.48 -43.57 -6.85
N ASN A 483 -29.16 -42.33 -7.19
CA ASN A 483 -28.01 -41.61 -6.70
C ASN A 483 -28.28 -40.11 -6.86
N TYR A 484 -27.93 -39.35 -5.83
CA TYR A 484 -27.74 -37.90 -5.92
C TYR A 484 -26.52 -37.52 -5.08
N THR A 485 -25.86 -36.44 -5.46
CA THR A 485 -24.75 -35.85 -4.72
C THR A 485 -25.24 -34.59 -4.02
N LEU A 486 -25.05 -34.51 -2.71
CA LEU A 486 -25.30 -33.32 -1.90
C LEU A 486 -23.97 -32.60 -1.63
N SER A 487 -23.89 -31.33 -2.00
CA SER A 487 -22.77 -30.45 -1.69
C SER A 487 -23.21 -29.32 -0.76
N LEU A 488 -22.34 -28.97 0.18
CA LEU A 488 -22.46 -27.82 1.07
C LEU A 488 -21.18 -26.99 0.91
N ASP A 489 -21.28 -25.76 0.42
CA ASP A 489 -20.20 -24.79 0.53
C ASP A 489 -20.54 -23.79 1.65
N VAL A 490 -19.56 -23.48 2.50
CA VAL A 490 -19.72 -22.54 3.62
C VAL A 490 -18.73 -21.42 3.45
N THR A 491 -19.18 -20.18 3.61
CA THR A 491 -18.30 -19.00 3.62
C THR A 491 -18.54 -18.24 4.90
N SER A 492 -17.52 -18.12 5.75
CA SER A 492 -17.60 -17.30 6.96
C SER A 492 -17.78 -15.84 6.58
N CYS A 493 -18.81 -15.21 7.14
CA CYS A 493 -19.00 -13.77 7.06
C CYS A 493 -18.08 -13.14 8.10
N ARG A 494 -17.44 -12.01 7.77
CA ARG A 494 -16.64 -11.26 8.76
C ARG A 494 -17.56 -10.81 9.89
N ASN A 495 -17.06 -10.86 11.12
CA ASN A 495 -17.77 -10.75 12.38
C ASN A 495 -18.82 -9.62 12.42
N THR A 496 -20.08 -9.90 12.05
CA THR A 496 -21.20 -8.97 12.23
C THR A 496 -21.86 -9.28 13.57
N GLN A 497 -21.24 -8.85 14.67
CA GLN A 497 -21.99 -8.76 15.92
C GLN A 497 -22.98 -7.61 15.77
N ASN A 498 -24.26 -7.92 15.53
CA ASN A 498 -25.35 -7.06 16.00
C ASN A 498 -25.22 -7.03 17.53
N PHE A 499 -24.44 -6.08 18.03
CA PHE A 499 -24.43 -5.72 19.44
C PHE A 499 -25.82 -5.13 19.76
N PRO A 500 -26.34 -5.25 21.00
CA PRO A 500 -27.67 -4.72 21.31
C PRO A 500 -27.74 -3.19 21.34
N ASP A 501 -26.74 -2.46 20.85
CA ASP A 501 -26.48 -1.04 21.02
C ASP A 501 -27.16 -0.12 20.01
N ASP A 502 -28.13 -0.62 19.23
CA ASP A 502 -28.98 0.14 18.29
C ASP A 502 -29.79 1.29 18.93
N ASN A 503 -29.74 1.42 20.26
CA ASN A 503 -30.50 2.42 21.00
C ASN A 503 -29.78 2.91 22.27
N PRO A 504 -30.14 4.10 22.78
CA PRO A 504 -29.47 4.70 23.93
C PRO A 504 -29.55 3.90 25.24
N GLN A 505 -30.51 2.97 25.39
CA GLN A 505 -30.67 2.18 26.62
C GLN A 505 -29.62 1.08 26.73
N ASN A 506 -29.08 0.65 25.59
CA ASN A 506 -28.08 -0.39 25.47
C ASN A 506 -26.71 0.16 25.07
N ALA A 507 -26.51 1.48 25.17
CA ALA A 507 -25.32 2.15 24.68
C ALA A 507 -24.03 1.62 25.33
N ILE A 508 -23.03 1.34 24.49
CA ILE A 508 -21.71 0.84 24.87
C ILE A 508 -20.95 1.92 25.65
N GLN A 509 -20.22 1.53 26.69
CA GLN A 509 -19.38 2.47 27.42
C GLN A 509 -18.17 2.89 26.57
N LEU A 510 -18.05 4.18 26.30
CA LEU A 510 -16.92 4.77 25.59
C LEU A 510 -15.86 5.24 26.60
N LEU A 511 -14.66 4.68 26.49
CA LEU A 511 -13.53 4.91 27.37
C LEU A 511 -12.63 6.03 26.81
N PRO A 512 -12.25 7.04 27.63
CA PRO A 512 -11.35 8.09 27.16
C PRO A 512 -9.94 7.59 26.81
N ASN A 513 -9.35 8.15 25.75
CA ASN A 513 -7.95 8.00 25.31
C ASN A 513 -7.56 6.57 24.86
N ALA A 514 -8.52 5.79 24.37
CA ALA A 514 -8.26 4.52 23.70
C ALA A 514 -9.25 4.35 22.53
N PRO A 515 -8.79 4.15 21.29
CA PRO A 515 -9.66 3.80 20.17
C PRO A 515 -10.37 2.47 20.44
N GLN A 516 -11.67 2.42 20.18
CA GLN A 516 -12.49 1.21 20.28
C GLN A 516 -13.03 0.84 18.89
N SER A 517 -12.87 -0.41 18.46
CA SER A 517 -13.27 -0.88 17.13
C SER A 517 -14.68 -1.49 17.14
N HIS A 518 -15.47 -1.15 16.11
CA HIS A 518 -16.88 -1.47 15.96
C HIS A 518 -17.24 -1.71 14.47
N THR A 519 -18.47 -2.15 14.20
CA THR A 519 -18.99 -2.41 12.86
C THR A 519 -20.44 -1.99 12.78
N ILE A 520 -20.85 -1.31 11.71
CA ILE A 520 -22.26 -1.07 11.37
C ILE A 520 -22.69 -2.18 10.41
N SER A 521 -23.50 -3.12 10.90
CA SER A 521 -23.92 -4.26 10.10
C SER A 521 -25.23 -4.89 10.62
N PRO A 522 -26.34 -4.86 9.85
CA PRO A 522 -26.43 -4.49 8.43
C PRO A 522 -26.24 -2.98 8.18
N ALA A 523 -26.14 -2.51 6.95
CA ALA A 523 -25.94 -1.08 6.64
C ALA A 523 -26.93 -0.10 7.32
N SER A 524 -28.10 -0.58 7.78
CA SER A 524 -29.07 0.19 8.56
C SER A 524 -28.81 0.26 10.07
N ASP A 525 -27.75 -0.39 10.54
CA ASP A 525 -27.35 -0.49 11.93
C ASP A 525 -26.85 0.86 12.47
N ALA A 526 -26.89 1.03 13.79
CA ALA A 526 -26.61 2.29 14.44
C ALA A 526 -26.09 2.11 15.87
N ASP A 527 -24.78 2.19 16.05
CA ASP A 527 -24.14 1.99 17.35
C ASP A 527 -24.33 3.20 18.26
N TRP A 528 -24.84 2.96 19.48
CA TRP A 528 -24.91 3.98 20.53
C TRP A 528 -23.80 3.79 21.57
N PHE A 529 -23.19 4.90 21.95
CA PHE A 529 -22.14 4.99 22.97
C PHE A 529 -22.57 5.89 24.12
N GLN A 530 -22.06 5.66 25.33
CA GLN A 530 -22.24 6.52 26.49
C GLN A 530 -20.91 6.81 27.20
N PHE A 531 -20.76 8.04 27.69
CA PHE A 531 -19.62 8.44 28.53
C PHE A 531 -20.03 9.47 29.58
N ARG A 532 -19.18 9.62 30.61
CA ARG A 532 -19.42 10.55 31.73
C ARG A 532 -18.29 11.55 31.88
N LEU A 533 -18.65 12.83 31.94
CA LEU A 533 -17.76 13.90 32.33
C LEU A 533 -17.98 14.22 33.82
N ASN A 534 -16.91 14.15 34.61
CA ASN A 534 -16.96 14.44 36.06
C ASN A 534 -16.86 15.94 36.38
N GLU A 535 -16.37 16.72 35.43
CA GLU A 535 -16.21 18.18 35.50
C GLU A 535 -16.51 18.78 34.12
N SER A 536 -16.52 20.12 34.01
CA SER A 536 -16.65 20.76 32.70
C SER A 536 -15.42 20.43 31.86
N SER A 537 -15.60 19.87 30.66
CA SER A 537 -14.49 19.41 29.83
C SER A 537 -14.68 19.78 28.35
N GLY A 538 -13.56 20.02 27.67
CA GLY A 538 -13.51 19.92 26.21
C GLY A 538 -13.40 18.45 25.80
N ILE A 539 -13.92 18.10 24.62
CA ILE A 539 -13.88 16.75 24.08
C ILE A 539 -13.50 16.75 22.60
N LEU A 540 -12.80 15.70 22.16
CA LEU A 540 -12.70 15.31 20.76
C LEU A 540 -13.32 13.92 20.64
N LEU A 541 -14.35 13.81 19.81
CA LEU A 541 -15.00 12.54 19.49
C LEU A 541 -14.87 12.32 17.99
N LYS A 542 -14.24 11.24 17.56
CA LYS A 542 -14.03 10.97 16.13
C LYS A 542 -14.18 9.50 15.80
N THR A 543 -14.65 9.20 14.60
CA THR A 543 -14.49 7.88 13.99
C THR A 543 -13.17 7.83 13.19
N ASN A 544 -12.62 6.64 12.95
CA ASN A 544 -11.57 6.42 11.96
C ASN A 544 -11.97 5.21 11.11
N THR A 545 -12.19 5.46 9.82
CA THR A 545 -12.57 4.47 8.81
C THR A 545 -12.31 5.07 7.42
N ASP A 546 -12.21 4.20 6.41
CA ASP A 546 -12.11 4.57 5.00
C ASP A 546 -13.51 4.64 4.31
N GLU A 547 -14.59 4.47 5.09
CA GLU A 547 -16.01 4.41 4.65
C GLU A 547 -16.88 5.41 5.42
N ASP A 548 -18.01 5.85 4.84
CA ASP A 548 -18.69 7.09 5.23
C ASP A 548 -19.53 6.94 6.53
N THR A 549 -19.12 7.64 7.60
CA THR A 549 -19.77 7.58 8.91
C THR A 549 -20.45 8.89 9.26
N ARG A 550 -21.58 8.81 9.97
CA ARG A 550 -22.23 9.96 10.62
C ARG A 550 -22.17 9.84 12.13
N LEU A 551 -21.85 10.94 12.81
CA LEU A 551 -21.67 11.01 14.26
C LEU A 551 -22.60 12.06 14.89
N TRP A 552 -23.42 11.64 15.86
CA TRP A 552 -24.22 12.55 16.69
C TRP A 552 -23.73 12.54 18.13
N LEU A 553 -23.88 13.68 18.80
CA LEU A 553 -23.67 13.83 20.24
C LEU A 553 -24.95 14.31 20.92
N PHE A 554 -25.32 13.68 22.04
CA PHE A 554 -26.51 13.99 22.84
C PHE A 554 -26.16 14.21 24.32
N ASP A 555 -26.95 15.05 25.00
CA ASP A 555 -26.89 15.22 26.46
C ASP A 555 -27.56 14.05 27.21
N GLY A 556 -27.47 14.05 28.54
CA GLY A 556 -28.06 13.00 29.40
C GLY A 556 -29.60 12.93 29.37
N ASN A 557 -30.28 13.87 28.72
CA ASN A 557 -31.72 13.84 28.45
C ASN A 557 -32.04 13.45 26.99
N LEU A 558 -31.03 13.03 26.21
CA LEU A 558 -31.10 12.71 24.78
C LEU A 558 -31.48 13.90 23.89
N ASN A 559 -31.22 15.14 24.33
CA ASN A 559 -31.26 16.28 23.41
C ASN A 559 -29.97 16.30 22.58
N GLN A 560 -30.11 16.47 21.27
CA GLN A 560 -28.95 16.61 20.39
C GLN A 560 -28.14 17.86 20.77
N VAL A 561 -26.85 17.66 20.99
CA VAL A 561 -25.85 18.67 21.36
C VAL A 561 -25.00 19.06 20.15
N ASP A 562 -24.61 18.09 19.33
CA ASP A 562 -23.85 18.32 18.11
C ASP A 562 -24.03 17.19 17.08
N TYR A 563 -23.61 17.42 15.83
CA TYR A 563 -23.67 16.45 14.73
C TYR A 563 -22.60 16.76 13.68
N ASN A 564 -22.00 15.71 13.14
CA ASN A 564 -21.08 15.77 12.02
C ASN A 564 -21.28 14.52 11.15
N ASP A 565 -21.34 14.69 9.83
CA ASP A 565 -21.40 13.60 8.84
C ASP A 565 -20.19 13.55 7.90
N ASP A 566 -19.37 14.60 7.88
CA ASP A 566 -18.09 14.62 7.18
C ASP A 566 -17.14 15.65 7.83
N TYR A 567 -15.84 15.35 7.84
CA TYR A 567 -14.85 16.41 7.99
C TYR A 567 -14.69 17.09 6.62
N ASP A 568 -15.28 18.29 6.47
CA ASP A 568 -15.24 19.17 5.28
C ASP A 568 -14.07 18.86 4.31
N ASN A 569 -14.40 18.31 3.11
CA ASN A 569 -13.53 17.95 1.97
C ASN A 569 -13.20 16.45 1.73
N GLY A 570 -14.14 15.54 1.98
CA GLY A 570 -14.08 14.19 1.39
C GLY A 570 -13.25 13.18 2.18
N ASP A 571 -13.10 13.40 3.49
CA ASP A 571 -12.75 12.32 4.42
C ASP A 571 -14.04 11.56 4.79
N TYR A 572 -13.97 10.23 4.85
CA TYR A 572 -15.12 9.36 5.13
C TYR A 572 -15.42 9.22 6.64
N PHE A 573 -14.60 9.78 7.53
CA PHE A 573 -14.78 9.67 8.97
C PHE A 573 -15.31 10.97 9.61
N SER A 574 -16.17 10.81 10.61
CA SER A 574 -16.87 11.90 11.31
C SER A 574 -16.14 12.38 12.57
N VAL A 575 -16.19 13.69 12.86
CA VAL A 575 -15.51 14.34 13.99
C VAL A 575 -16.38 15.41 14.67
N ILE A 576 -16.52 15.33 16.01
CA ILE A 576 -17.08 16.37 16.87
C ILE A 576 -16.01 16.88 17.84
N LEU A 577 -15.70 18.18 17.77
CA LEU A 577 -14.72 18.84 18.64
C LEU A 577 -15.38 19.96 19.45
N ARG A 578 -15.26 19.89 20.79
CA ARG A 578 -15.68 20.95 21.73
C ARG A 578 -14.51 21.39 22.59
N GLN A 579 -14.32 22.68 22.80
CA GLN A 579 -13.09 23.21 23.42
C GLN A 579 -13.36 23.96 24.72
N CYS A 580 -12.49 23.75 25.72
CA CYS A 580 -12.48 24.57 26.93
C CYS A 580 -12.33 26.06 26.61
N GLY A 581 -13.22 26.88 27.17
CA GLY A 581 -13.25 28.33 26.97
C GLY A 581 -14.04 28.81 25.74
N ASN A 582 -14.47 27.90 24.85
CA ASN A 582 -15.38 28.23 23.75
C ASN A 582 -16.78 27.65 24.02
N ASP A 583 -16.86 26.32 24.03
CA ASP A 583 -18.11 25.56 24.11
C ASP A 583 -17.93 24.23 24.88
N PRO A 584 -17.32 24.24 26.08
CA PRO A 584 -17.10 23.00 26.82
C PRO A 584 -18.41 22.34 27.23
N LEU A 585 -18.38 21.02 27.32
CA LEU A 585 -19.48 20.24 27.86
C LEU A 585 -19.47 20.32 29.39
N PRO A 586 -20.58 20.68 30.04
CA PRO A 586 -20.69 20.59 31.49
C PRO A 586 -20.51 19.15 32.01
N ALA A 587 -20.19 19.01 33.29
CA ALA A 587 -20.19 17.71 33.96
C ALA A 587 -21.56 17.02 33.81
N GLY A 588 -21.58 15.77 33.37
CA GLY A 588 -22.82 15.09 33.01
C GLY A 588 -22.60 13.77 32.28
N MET A 589 -23.71 13.07 32.02
CA MET A 589 -23.76 11.92 31.11
C MET A 589 -24.00 12.42 29.69
N TYR A 590 -23.35 11.79 28.72
CA TYR A 590 -23.51 12.07 27.30
C TYR A 590 -23.63 10.76 26.52
N TYR A 591 -24.30 10.84 25.38
CA TYR A 591 -24.45 9.73 24.45
C TYR A 591 -23.92 10.13 23.08
N ALA A 592 -23.27 9.21 22.38
CA ALA A 592 -22.95 9.38 20.97
C ALA A 592 -23.65 8.29 20.15
N LYS A 593 -23.96 8.60 18.89
CA LYS A 593 -24.52 7.65 17.93
C LYS A 593 -23.65 7.67 16.69
N VAL A 594 -23.31 6.50 16.16
CA VAL A 594 -22.65 6.34 14.86
C VAL A 594 -23.53 5.49 13.97
N ASP A 595 -23.70 5.90 12.71
CA ASP A 595 -24.25 5.04 11.66
C ASP A 595 -23.56 5.36 10.32
N GLU A 596 -23.90 4.62 9.26
CA GLU A 596 -23.35 4.79 7.93
C GLU A 596 -24.12 5.88 7.15
N TYR A 597 -23.41 6.64 6.31
CA TYR A 597 -24.01 7.67 5.46
C TYR A 597 -24.69 7.06 4.23
N GLY A 598 -25.99 6.79 4.34
CA GLY A 598 -26.80 6.33 3.21
C GLY A 598 -27.47 4.99 3.45
N ASN A 599 -27.01 4.29 4.49
CA ASN A 599 -27.40 2.95 4.89
C ASN A 599 -27.26 1.95 3.73
N ASP A 600 -26.20 2.08 2.94
CA ASP A 600 -25.97 1.26 1.74
C ASP A 600 -24.78 0.29 1.86
N ASP A 601 -23.84 0.54 2.77
CA ASP A 601 -22.67 -0.31 3.02
C ASP A 601 -22.59 -0.80 4.48
N GLU A 602 -22.06 -2.01 4.69
CA GLU A 602 -21.68 -2.51 6.03
C GLU A 602 -20.25 -2.10 6.31
N ILE A 603 -20.03 -1.30 7.36
CA ILE A 603 -18.76 -0.60 7.53
C ILE A 603 -18.05 -0.99 8.83
N ALA A 604 -16.73 -1.12 8.77
CA ALA A 604 -15.88 -1.27 9.95
C ALA A 604 -15.27 0.08 10.33
N TYR A 605 -15.30 0.43 11.61
CA TYR A 605 -14.76 1.71 12.07
C TYR A 605 -14.18 1.60 13.48
N SER A 606 -13.37 2.57 13.87
CA SER A 606 -13.01 2.79 15.28
C SER A 606 -13.56 4.13 15.75
N ILE A 607 -13.94 4.25 17.02
CA ILE A 607 -14.33 5.52 17.64
C ILE A 607 -13.36 5.87 18.77
N GLU A 608 -12.96 7.13 18.85
CA GLU A 608 -12.04 7.65 19.86
C GLU A 608 -12.65 8.86 20.57
N LEU A 609 -12.57 8.84 21.91
CA LEU A 609 -12.96 9.95 22.79
C LEU A 609 -11.74 10.47 23.54
N GLU A 610 -11.33 11.70 23.27
CA GLU A 610 -10.39 12.43 24.12
C GLU A 610 -11.16 13.42 25.00
N THR A 611 -10.76 13.53 26.28
CA THR A 611 -11.39 14.49 27.21
C THR A 611 -10.32 15.33 27.89
N ARG A 612 -10.61 16.62 28.07
CA ARG A 612 -9.75 17.56 28.78
C ARG A 612 -10.56 18.39 29.76
N ALA A 613 -10.33 18.18 31.06
CA ALA A 613 -10.89 18.99 32.13
C ALA A 613 -10.56 20.48 31.93
N CYS A 614 -11.57 21.33 32.03
CA CYS A 614 -11.39 22.77 32.02
C CYS A 614 -10.98 23.22 33.43
N ALA A 615 -9.84 23.90 33.55
CA ALA A 615 -9.31 24.31 34.84
C ALA A 615 -10.31 25.17 35.63
N ASP A 616 -10.60 24.76 36.85
CA ASP A 616 -11.47 25.47 37.79
C ASP A 616 -10.86 26.86 38.08
N SER A 617 -11.69 27.90 37.99
CA SER A 617 -11.28 29.29 38.13
C SER A 617 -10.99 29.70 39.58
N SER A 618 -10.12 28.96 40.27
CA SER A 618 -9.66 29.30 41.62
C SER A 618 -8.32 28.66 42.01
N SER A 619 -7.21 29.11 41.42
CA SER A 619 -6.00 29.35 42.22
C SER A 619 -5.05 30.29 41.49
N SER A 620 -4.60 31.30 42.22
CA SER A 620 -3.72 32.36 41.78
C SER A 620 -2.27 31.89 41.86
N ASP A 621 -1.57 31.85 40.72
CA ASP A 621 -0.14 32.16 40.71
C ASP A 621 0.17 33.06 39.50
N ASN A 622 0.94 34.11 39.76
CA ASN A 622 1.18 35.19 38.83
C ASN A 622 2.26 34.78 37.82
N ASP A 623 1.84 34.36 36.62
CA ASP A 623 2.65 34.51 35.42
C ASP A 623 1.75 34.91 34.22
N VAL A 624 2.33 35.74 33.36
CA VAL A 624 1.77 36.51 32.24
C VAL A 624 0.74 35.72 31.38
N PRO A 625 -0.37 36.34 30.91
CA PRO A 625 -1.53 35.64 30.36
C PRO A 625 -1.19 34.90 29.05
N ASN A 626 -1.31 33.57 29.08
CA ASN A 626 -1.17 32.75 27.88
C ASN A 626 -2.50 32.74 27.12
N VAL A 627 -2.67 33.73 26.23
CA VAL A 627 -3.76 33.80 25.26
C VAL A 627 -3.67 32.56 24.37
N ALA A 628 -4.72 31.73 24.33
CA ALA A 628 -4.82 30.66 23.34
C ALA A 628 -4.74 31.28 21.95
N CYS A 629 -3.69 30.94 21.21
CA CYS A 629 -3.40 31.56 19.92
C CYS A 629 -4.35 31.04 18.85
N ALA A 630 -5.16 31.94 18.30
CA ALA A 630 -6.03 31.62 17.16
C ALA A 630 -5.19 31.31 15.91
N PRO A 631 -5.70 30.51 14.96
CA PRO A 631 -5.03 30.24 13.70
C PRO A 631 -4.65 31.53 12.95
N PRO A 632 -3.58 31.51 12.12
CA PRO A 632 -3.16 32.70 11.39
C PRO A 632 -4.28 33.19 10.46
N THR A 633 -4.49 34.51 10.41
CA THR A 633 -5.53 35.13 9.61
C THR A 633 -5.04 35.40 8.19
N LEU A 634 -5.67 34.81 7.18
CA LEU A 634 -5.34 35.03 5.77
C LEU A 634 -5.66 36.49 5.36
N LEU A 635 -4.75 37.15 4.64
CA LEU A 635 -4.87 38.56 4.23
C LEU A 635 -4.88 38.79 2.73
N GLU A 636 -3.95 38.18 1.98
CA GLU A 636 -3.85 38.29 0.52
C GLU A 636 -3.45 36.92 -0.06
N PRO A 637 -3.98 36.53 -1.23
CA PRO A 637 -4.92 37.25 -2.09
C PRO A 637 -6.36 37.08 -1.60
N VAL A 638 -7.21 38.12 -1.67
CA VAL A 638 -8.62 38.01 -1.27
C VAL A 638 -9.31 36.82 -1.96
N ASN A 639 -10.20 36.13 -1.23
CA ASN A 639 -10.87 34.93 -1.75
C ASN A 639 -11.53 35.19 -3.12
N GLY A 640 -11.17 34.38 -4.11
CA GLY A 640 -11.60 34.48 -5.51
C GLY A 640 -10.78 35.42 -6.40
N ALA A 641 -9.68 36.01 -5.90
CA ALA A 641 -8.86 36.93 -6.68
C ALA A 641 -8.22 36.27 -7.91
N ILE A 642 -8.10 37.02 -9.00
CA ILE A 642 -7.28 36.64 -10.16
C ILE A 642 -5.89 37.22 -9.96
N ILE A 643 -4.88 36.36 -9.90
CA ILE A 643 -3.49 36.79 -9.66
C ILE A 643 -2.58 36.33 -10.81
N TYR A 644 -1.70 37.24 -11.23
CA TYR A 644 -0.76 37.03 -12.34
C TYR A 644 0.65 36.72 -11.83
N ASP A 645 0.95 37.06 -10.57
CA ASP A 645 2.07 36.58 -9.77
C ASP A 645 1.67 36.49 -8.29
N GLY A 646 1.90 35.32 -7.68
CA GLY A 646 1.35 34.99 -6.37
C GLY A 646 2.27 35.35 -5.20
N SER A 647 1.75 36.10 -4.23
CA SER A 647 2.27 36.11 -2.86
C SER A 647 1.12 35.94 -1.88
N LEU A 648 1.20 34.89 -1.05
CA LEU A 648 0.26 34.61 0.03
C LEU A 648 0.72 35.37 1.27
N ARG A 649 -0.19 36.02 1.99
CA ARG A 649 0.12 36.78 3.20
C ARG A 649 -0.92 36.52 4.27
N TRP A 650 -0.46 36.47 5.52
CA TRP A 650 -1.31 36.29 6.69
C TRP A 650 -0.79 37.15 7.85
N THR A 651 -1.61 37.30 8.89
CA THR A 651 -1.15 37.81 10.19
C THR A 651 -1.29 36.74 11.25
N TYR A 652 -0.38 36.73 12.21
CA TYR A 652 -0.50 35.92 13.40
C TYR A 652 -0.32 36.82 14.63
N ASN A 653 -1.33 36.84 15.50
CA ASN A 653 -1.39 37.76 16.64
C ASN A 653 -0.66 37.22 17.89
N CYS A 654 0.09 36.12 17.73
CA CYS A 654 0.87 35.47 18.77
C CYS A 654 2.35 35.39 18.39
N GLN A 655 3.21 35.12 19.38
CA GLN A 655 4.61 34.81 19.11
C GLN A 655 4.77 33.32 18.78
N LEU A 656 5.46 33.02 17.68
CA LEU A 656 5.94 31.66 17.40
C LEU A 656 7.06 31.29 18.37
N ALA A 657 6.97 30.10 18.98
CA ALA A 657 8.09 29.55 19.74
C ALA A 657 9.28 29.15 18.84
N GLU A 658 10.42 28.85 19.44
CA GLU A 658 11.66 28.52 18.72
C GLU A 658 11.53 27.27 17.84
N ASN A 659 10.67 26.33 18.20
CA ASN A 659 10.36 25.09 17.47
C ASN A 659 9.01 25.12 16.72
N GLU A 660 8.42 26.31 16.55
CA GLU A 660 7.14 26.47 15.85
C GLU A 660 7.33 27.17 14.50
N PHE A 661 6.55 26.70 13.51
CA PHE A 661 6.57 27.18 12.13
C PHE A 661 5.13 27.32 11.62
N PHE A 662 4.93 28.20 10.64
CA PHE A 662 3.70 28.20 9.85
C PHE A 662 3.77 27.09 8.79
N ASP A 663 2.76 26.23 8.76
CA ASP A 663 2.53 25.24 7.70
C ASP A 663 1.63 25.85 6.63
N VAL A 664 2.18 26.14 5.44
CA VAL A 664 1.45 26.76 4.33
C VAL A 664 1.14 25.69 3.28
N ARG A 665 -0.13 25.55 2.91
CA ARG A 665 -0.59 24.55 1.93
C ARG A 665 -1.23 25.19 0.73
N ILE A 666 -0.96 24.66 -0.46
CA ILE A 666 -1.53 25.12 -1.74
C ILE A 666 -1.95 23.91 -2.59
N TRP A 667 -3.15 23.93 -3.15
CA TRP A 667 -3.68 22.82 -3.95
C TRP A 667 -4.67 23.27 -5.02
N ARG A 668 -5.09 22.33 -5.88
CA ARG A 668 -6.23 22.47 -6.80
C ARG A 668 -7.31 21.49 -6.35
N SER A 669 -8.58 21.81 -6.63
CA SER A 669 -9.68 20.87 -6.37
C SER A 669 -9.41 19.52 -7.08
N GLY A 670 -9.48 18.43 -6.33
CA GLY A 670 -9.21 17.06 -6.84
C GLY A 670 -7.74 16.77 -7.15
N GLN A 671 -6.79 17.43 -6.48
CA GLN A 671 -5.35 17.20 -6.61
C GLN A 671 -4.67 17.27 -5.24
N PRO A 672 -3.61 16.48 -4.98
CA PRO A 672 -2.86 16.56 -3.73
C PRO A 672 -2.17 17.92 -3.55
N HIS A 673 -1.87 18.29 -2.30
CA HIS A 673 -1.20 19.56 -1.98
C HIS A 673 0.15 19.66 -2.71
N TYR A 674 0.33 20.73 -3.50
CA TYR A 674 1.50 20.94 -4.34
C TYR A 674 2.71 21.53 -3.60
N GLY A 675 2.57 21.80 -2.29
CA GLY A 675 3.66 22.25 -1.44
C GLY A 675 3.19 22.37 0.00
N VAL A 676 3.58 21.41 0.82
CA VAL A 676 3.66 21.59 2.28
C VAL A 676 5.00 22.28 2.51
N THR A 677 4.99 23.54 2.92
CA THR A 677 6.23 24.29 3.16
C THR A 677 6.12 25.04 4.47
N TRP A 678 7.21 25.01 5.25
CA TRP A 678 7.19 25.58 6.58
C TRP A 678 8.06 26.80 6.66
N THR A 679 7.49 27.85 7.22
CA THR A 679 8.14 29.16 7.28
C THR A 679 7.88 29.81 8.61
N LYS A 680 8.84 30.61 9.09
CA LYS A 680 8.60 31.54 10.21
C LYS A 680 8.14 32.91 9.74
N GLU A 681 8.19 33.15 8.44
CA GLU A 681 7.75 34.39 7.82
C GLU A 681 6.23 34.43 7.74
N THR A 682 5.63 35.63 7.81
CA THR A 682 4.17 35.82 7.68
C THR A 682 3.70 36.00 6.23
N SER A 683 4.56 35.60 5.28
CA SER A 683 4.30 35.68 3.85
C SER A 683 5.03 34.58 3.10
N TYR A 684 4.40 34.05 2.06
CA TYR A 684 4.94 33.00 1.20
C TYR A 684 4.79 33.37 -0.28
N ALA A 685 5.87 33.26 -1.06
CA ALA A 685 5.84 33.51 -2.49
C ALA A 685 5.39 32.25 -3.24
N ALA A 686 4.09 32.10 -3.48
CA ALA A 686 3.54 31.01 -4.28
C ALA A 686 3.93 31.19 -5.77
N ALA A 687 5.01 30.53 -6.20
CA ALA A 687 5.47 30.58 -7.58
C ALA A 687 4.62 29.68 -8.50
N ILE A 688 4.40 30.18 -9.72
CA ILE A 688 3.38 29.80 -10.70
C ILE A 688 3.78 28.53 -11.50
N GLY A 689 4.49 27.60 -10.84
CA GLY A 689 4.96 26.35 -11.45
C GLY A 689 3.86 25.32 -11.71
N HIS A 690 2.65 25.57 -11.20
CA HIS A 690 1.56 24.59 -11.18
C HIS A 690 0.52 24.80 -12.31
N GLY A 691 0.79 25.68 -13.28
CA GLY A 691 -0.08 25.95 -14.43
C GLY A 691 -1.27 26.90 -14.15
N TYR A 692 -2.12 27.12 -15.15
CA TYR A 692 -3.31 28.01 -15.08
C TYR A 692 -4.53 27.29 -14.50
N GLY A 693 -5.35 27.95 -13.68
CA GLY A 693 -6.51 27.33 -13.02
C GLY A 693 -6.89 27.97 -11.68
N VAL A 694 -7.93 27.43 -11.03
CA VAL A 694 -8.33 27.81 -9.67
C VAL A 694 -7.51 27.02 -8.66
N PHE A 695 -6.97 27.71 -7.66
CA PHE A 695 -6.17 27.16 -6.58
C PHE A 695 -6.76 27.55 -5.23
N TYR A 696 -6.50 26.71 -4.24
CA TYR A 696 -6.86 26.90 -2.85
C TYR A 696 -5.58 26.96 -2.01
N TRP A 697 -5.63 27.70 -0.90
CA TRP A 697 -4.53 27.74 0.07
C TRP A 697 -5.02 27.99 1.49
N SER A 698 -4.26 27.51 2.45
CA SER A 698 -4.54 27.57 3.89
C SER A 698 -3.23 27.64 4.70
N ILE A 699 -3.36 27.86 6.01
CA ILE A 699 -2.20 27.93 6.90
C ILE A 699 -2.52 27.48 8.34
N ALA A 700 -1.58 26.79 8.97
CA ALA A 700 -1.63 26.44 10.40
C ALA A 700 -0.30 26.80 11.09
N VAL A 701 -0.24 26.70 12.42
CA VAL A 701 1.04 26.65 13.16
C VAL A 701 1.29 25.22 13.59
N VAL A 702 2.50 24.73 13.31
CA VAL A 702 2.97 23.38 13.70
C VAL A 702 4.21 23.49 14.58
N ARG A 703 4.44 22.45 15.39
CA ARG A 703 5.63 22.26 16.21
C ARG A 703 6.43 21.08 15.68
N GLY A 704 7.73 21.28 15.47
CA GLY A 704 8.62 20.24 14.96
C GLY A 704 10.07 20.72 14.81
N GLN A 705 10.96 19.81 14.39
CA GLN A 705 12.35 20.08 14.03
C GLN A 705 12.63 19.60 12.59
N ASP A 706 13.51 20.30 11.89
CA ASP A 706 14.13 19.85 10.64
C ASP A 706 13.15 19.36 9.54
N GLY A 707 11.97 19.98 9.45
CA GLY A 707 11.01 19.73 8.37
C GLY A 707 10.03 18.57 8.57
N ASN A 708 9.90 17.99 9.78
CA ASN A 708 8.84 17.02 10.16
C ASN A 708 7.94 17.54 11.32
N PRO A 709 6.58 17.52 11.23
CA PRO A 709 5.73 18.15 12.22
C PRO A 709 5.38 17.08 13.25
N GLU A 710 5.76 17.31 14.51
CA GLU A 710 5.46 16.39 15.60
C GLU A 710 4.06 16.65 16.18
N SER A 711 3.52 17.87 16.02
CA SER A 711 2.17 18.24 16.47
C SER A 711 1.68 19.56 15.87
N PHE A 712 0.35 19.71 15.70
CA PHE A 712 -0.28 20.99 15.34
C PHE A 712 -0.48 21.86 16.59
N VAL A 713 -0.14 23.15 16.50
CA VAL A 713 -0.26 24.15 17.59
C VAL A 713 -1.55 24.96 17.47
N THR A 714 -1.97 25.26 16.25
CA THR A 714 -3.29 25.83 15.95
C THR A 714 -4.05 24.90 15.02
N SER A 715 -5.37 25.02 14.99
CA SER A 715 -6.15 24.51 13.86
C SER A 715 -5.70 25.16 12.55
N GLU A 716 -6.07 24.57 11.43
CA GLU A 716 -5.83 25.15 10.12
C GLU A 716 -6.82 26.29 9.86
N ALA A 717 -6.33 27.41 9.32
CA ALA A 717 -7.18 28.51 8.92
C ALA A 717 -8.02 28.10 7.69
N PRO A 718 -9.31 28.50 7.62
CA PRO A 718 -10.17 28.18 6.49
C PRO A 718 -9.54 28.61 5.15
N PRO A 719 -9.59 27.76 4.12
CA PRO A 719 -8.87 28.04 2.89
C PRO A 719 -9.45 29.20 2.09
N TRP A 720 -8.57 29.92 1.41
CA TRP A 720 -8.93 30.92 0.41
C TRP A 720 -8.68 30.38 -0.99
N SER A 721 -9.52 30.79 -1.94
CA SER A 721 -9.34 30.48 -3.36
C SER A 721 -8.74 31.65 -4.13
N TYR A 722 -8.02 31.37 -5.22
CA TYR A 722 -7.58 32.35 -6.20
C TYR A 722 -7.44 31.70 -7.59
N THR A 723 -7.45 32.48 -8.66
CA THR A 723 -7.34 31.98 -10.05
C THR A 723 -6.09 32.53 -10.73
N VAL A 724 -5.35 31.65 -11.41
CA VAL A 724 -4.18 32.00 -12.23
C VAL A 724 -4.55 31.89 -13.71
N VAL A 725 -4.37 32.98 -14.47
CA VAL A 725 -4.74 33.09 -15.89
C VAL A 725 -3.54 33.42 -16.79
N GLN A 726 -3.59 33.03 -18.07
CA GLN A 726 -2.56 33.35 -19.06
C GLN A 726 -2.49 34.86 -19.35
N PRO A 727 -1.29 35.47 -19.40
CA PRO A 727 -1.15 36.84 -19.91
C PRO A 727 -1.37 36.85 -21.44
N GLY A 728 -2.51 37.36 -21.90
CA GLY A 728 -2.69 37.75 -23.31
C GLY A 728 -3.87 37.15 -24.09
N ALA A 729 -4.85 36.49 -23.47
CA ALA A 729 -6.02 36.00 -24.20
C ALA A 729 -6.99 37.15 -24.58
N SER A 730 -6.69 37.90 -25.64
CA SER A 730 -7.68 38.70 -26.37
C SER A 730 -8.26 37.89 -27.52
N ALA A 731 -9.59 37.90 -27.63
CA ALA A 731 -10.36 37.32 -28.73
C ALA A 731 -9.89 37.79 -30.13
N GLY A 732 -9.88 36.87 -31.11
CA GLY A 732 -9.78 37.22 -32.53
C GLY A 732 -9.46 36.03 -33.44
N GLY A 733 -10.40 35.67 -34.32
CA GLY A 733 -10.24 34.57 -35.30
C GLY A 733 -9.47 34.95 -36.57
N GLY A 734 -9.26 33.96 -37.45
CA GLY A 734 -8.80 34.20 -38.82
C GLY A 734 -8.01 33.07 -39.46
N SER A 735 -8.64 32.45 -40.46
CA SER A 735 -8.14 31.53 -41.49
C SER A 735 -6.73 31.81 -42.07
N SER A 736 -5.97 30.76 -42.42
CA SER A 736 -5.74 30.31 -43.83
C SER A 736 -4.39 29.58 -44.07
N ASN A 737 -4.51 28.44 -44.76
CA ASN A 737 -3.70 27.88 -45.84
C ASN A 737 -2.15 27.94 -45.86
N ASP A 738 -1.57 26.74 -46.04
CA ASP A 738 -0.84 26.22 -47.22
C ASP A 738 0.43 25.47 -46.79
N ASN A 739 0.58 24.14 -46.96
CA ASN A 739 0.66 23.30 -48.17
C ASN A 739 2.11 23.06 -48.64
N SER A 740 2.35 21.83 -49.12
CA SER A 740 3.58 21.18 -49.63
C SER A 740 4.49 20.56 -48.56
N GLY A 741 4.78 19.26 -48.50
CA GLY A 741 4.65 18.17 -49.46
C GLY A 741 6.02 17.79 -50.03
N ARG A 742 6.56 16.62 -49.68
CA ARG A 742 6.87 15.51 -50.61
C ARG A 742 7.72 14.40 -49.99
N ASN A 743 7.26 13.21 -50.36
CA ASN A 743 7.68 11.85 -50.11
C ASN A 743 8.91 11.44 -50.96
N SER A 744 9.80 10.57 -50.44
CA SER A 744 10.43 9.48 -51.21
C SER A 744 11.48 8.68 -50.40
N SER A 745 11.21 7.38 -50.16
CA SER A 745 12.22 6.30 -50.08
C SER A 745 12.46 5.70 -51.49
N PRO A 746 13.53 4.92 -51.76
CA PRO A 746 13.55 3.46 -51.45
C PRO A 746 14.94 2.76 -51.25
N GLY A 747 14.96 1.56 -50.66
CA GLY A 747 15.72 0.40 -51.19
C GLY A 747 16.98 -0.18 -50.47
N ALA A 748 16.74 -1.18 -49.61
CA ALA A 748 17.36 -2.54 -49.50
C ALA A 748 18.88 -2.86 -49.25
N SER A 749 19.07 -3.70 -48.21
CA SER A 749 19.91 -4.93 -48.07
C SER A 749 21.37 -4.90 -47.55
N GLY A 750 21.68 -5.78 -46.58
CA GLY A 750 23.01 -6.33 -46.31
C GLY A 750 23.44 -6.47 -44.83
N SER A 751 23.56 -7.71 -44.34
CA SER A 751 23.92 -8.14 -42.97
C SER A 751 25.38 -7.88 -42.52
N GLY A 752 25.59 -7.73 -41.21
CA GLY A 752 26.67 -8.41 -40.47
C GLY A 752 27.73 -7.57 -39.71
N VAL A 753 27.74 -7.77 -38.38
CA VAL A 753 28.88 -7.69 -37.41
C VAL A 753 29.14 -6.37 -36.67
N SER A 754 28.85 -6.45 -35.37
CA SER A 754 29.54 -5.96 -34.15
C SER A 754 30.51 -4.77 -34.22
N GLY A 755 30.21 -3.74 -33.41
CA GLY A 755 31.17 -2.70 -33.01
C GLY A 755 30.54 -1.62 -32.13
N SER A 756 31.10 -1.45 -30.94
CA SER A 756 30.79 -0.45 -29.90
C SER A 756 30.63 0.99 -30.41
N GLY A 757 29.73 1.77 -29.80
CA GLY A 757 29.58 3.20 -30.08
C GLY A 757 28.42 3.90 -29.36
N SER A 758 28.78 4.59 -28.27
CA SER A 758 28.14 5.74 -27.59
C SER A 758 26.89 6.41 -28.22
N SER A 759 25.89 6.66 -27.37
CA SER A 759 25.05 7.89 -27.34
C SER A 759 24.22 7.88 -26.05
N GLY A 760 24.40 8.78 -25.09
CA GLY A 760 23.82 10.13 -25.15
C GLY A 760 22.48 10.12 -24.41
N GLY A 761 22.51 10.22 -23.08
CA GLY A 761 21.33 10.16 -22.20
C GLY A 761 20.48 11.43 -22.31
N SER A 762 19.65 11.46 -23.35
CA SER A 762 18.47 12.32 -23.43
C SER A 762 17.47 11.86 -22.37
N SER A 763 16.82 12.79 -21.68
CA SER A 763 15.50 12.62 -21.03
C SER A 763 14.45 12.36 -22.12
N GLY A 764 14.64 11.25 -22.84
CA GLY A 764 13.81 10.77 -23.91
C GLY A 764 13.08 9.52 -23.44
N SER A 765 11.88 9.35 -23.96
CA SER A 765 11.11 8.13 -23.76
C SER A 765 11.96 6.86 -23.90
N PHE A 766 11.79 5.92 -22.97
CA PHE A 766 12.39 4.58 -23.03
C PHE A 766 11.99 3.80 -24.29
N PHE A 767 10.88 4.20 -24.93
CA PHE A 767 10.40 3.60 -26.17
C PHE A 767 10.27 4.66 -27.26
N THR A 768 10.87 4.39 -28.41
CA THR A 768 10.96 5.34 -29.53
C THR A 768 9.60 5.77 -30.10
N ASP A 769 8.54 4.99 -29.85
CA ASP A 769 7.18 5.22 -30.34
C ASP A 769 6.19 5.71 -29.25
N VAL A 770 6.67 6.05 -28.05
CA VAL A 770 5.83 6.58 -26.97
C VAL A 770 6.36 7.95 -26.54
N SER A 771 5.86 9.05 -27.10
CA SER A 771 6.32 10.39 -26.68
C SER A 771 5.87 10.75 -25.25
N PRO A 772 6.54 11.68 -24.54
CA PRO A 772 6.08 12.20 -23.24
C PRO A 772 4.66 12.78 -23.24
N SER A 773 4.15 13.19 -24.40
CA SER A 773 2.78 13.65 -24.60
C SER A 773 1.75 12.55 -24.89
N HIS A 774 2.19 11.29 -25.03
CA HIS A 774 1.30 10.16 -25.29
C HIS A 774 0.46 9.87 -24.03
N GLU A 775 -0.85 9.63 -24.19
CA GLU A 775 -1.78 9.48 -23.05
C GLU A 775 -1.38 8.36 -22.06
N PHE A 776 -0.77 7.29 -22.57
CA PHE A 776 -0.27 6.17 -21.76
C PHE A 776 1.21 6.29 -21.32
N TYR A 777 1.90 7.40 -21.59
CA TYR A 777 3.34 7.55 -21.36
C TYR A 777 3.76 7.21 -19.93
N ALA A 778 3.10 7.81 -18.93
CA ALA A 778 3.44 7.60 -17.52
C ALA A 778 3.26 6.14 -17.08
N TYR A 779 2.18 5.47 -17.50
CA TYR A 779 1.92 4.07 -17.13
C TYR A 779 2.90 3.10 -17.80
N ILE A 780 3.22 3.34 -19.08
CA ILE A 780 4.19 2.55 -19.82
C ILE A 780 5.59 2.71 -19.21
N GLN A 781 5.95 3.93 -18.82
CA GLN A 781 7.19 4.21 -18.13
C GLN A 781 7.26 3.52 -16.76
N ARG A 782 6.16 3.52 -15.99
CA ARG A 782 6.09 2.84 -14.71
C ARG A 782 6.29 1.34 -14.85
N LEU A 783 5.60 0.69 -15.80
CA LEU A 783 5.79 -0.74 -16.06
C LEU A 783 7.23 -1.09 -16.48
N TYR A 784 7.92 -0.20 -17.20
CA TYR A 784 9.33 -0.40 -17.55
C TYR A 784 10.23 -0.30 -16.32
N GLN A 785 10.02 0.71 -15.47
CA GLN A 785 10.81 0.93 -14.25
C GLN A 785 10.71 -0.23 -13.25
N VAL A 786 9.53 -0.84 -13.13
CA VAL A 786 9.31 -2.00 -12.23
C VAL A 786 9.67 -3.34 -12.89
N GLY A 787 10.23 -3.33 -14.10
CA GLY A 787 10.67 -4.55 -14.80
C GLY A 787 9.53 -5.41 -15.36
N ALA A 788 8.31 -4.86 -15.49
CA ALA A 788 7.14 -5.57 -16.00
C ALA A 788 7.07 -5.63 -17.54
N VAL A 789 7.72 -4.68 -18.23
CA VAL A 789 7.80 -4.63 -19.71
C VAL A 789 9.17 -4.19 -20.21
N ASP A 790 9.65 -4.81 -21.29
CA ASP A 790 10.93 -4.48 -21.93
C ASP A 790 10.77 -3.88 -23.34
N GLY A 791 9.53 -3.83 -23.85
CA GLY A 791 9.23 -3.47 -25.24
C GLY A 791 9.66 -4.53 -26.25
N PHE A 792 9.72 -4.13 -27.52
CA PHE A 792 10.15 -4.96 -28.65
C PHE A 792 11.64 -4.72 -28.93
N SER A 793 12.29 -5.69 -29.60
CA SER A 793 13.72 -5.63 -29.93
C SER A 793 14.12 -4.48 -30.85
N ASP A 794 13.15 -3.82 -31.49
CA ASP A 794 13.33 -2.60 -32.29
C ASP A 794 13.26 -1.30 -31.46
N GLY A 795 13.15 -1.39 -30.13
CA GLY A 795 13.07 -0.25 -29.23
C GLY A 795 11.69 0.43 -29.17
N THR A 796 10.63 -0.27 -29.59
CA THR A 796 9.24 0.21 -29.54
C THR A 796 8.43 -0.48 -28.45
N TYR A 797 7.36 0.16 -27.95
CA TYR A 797 6.38 -0.45 -27.04
C TYR A 797 5.10 -0.90 -27.75
N ARG A 798 4.73 -0.20 -28.83
CA ARG A 798 3.53 -0.36 -29.64
C ARG A 798 2.25 -0.16 -28.82
N PRO A 799 2.00 1.04 -28.27
CA PRO A 799 0.88 1.25 -27.34
C PRO A 799 -0.51 1.03 -27.96
N ASN A 800 -0.63 1.14 -29.28
CA ASN A 800 -1.91 1.07 -30.00
C ASN A 800 -2.26 -0.31 -30.56
N ILE A 801 -1.39 -1.32 -30.43
CA ILE A 801 -1.75 -2.69 -30.80
C ILE A 801 -2.50 -3.37 -29.66
N TYR A 802 -3.42 -4.27 -29.98
CA TYR A 802 -4.15 -5.04 -28.99
C TYR A 802 -3.25 -6.04 -28.26
N ALA A 803 -3.49 -6.22 -26.96
CA ALA A 803 -2.75 -7.15 -26.12
C ALA A 803 -3.32 -8.58 -26.22
N THR A 804 -2.43 -9.56 -26.28
CA THR A 804 -2.81 -10.97 -26.21
C THR A 804 -2.95 -11.45 -24.75
N ARG A 805 -3.61 -12.58 -24.54
CA ARG A 805 -3.71 -13.24 -23.23
C ARG A 805 -2.34 -13.58 -22.65
N GLY A 806 -1.41 -14.00 -23.51
CA GLY A 806 -0.01 -14.24 -23.13
C GLY A 806 0.72 -12.96 -22.68
N ASP A 807 0.52 -11.83 -23.37
CA ASP A 807 1.08 -10.53 -22.96
C ASP A 807 0.59 -10.16 -21.56
N VAL A 808 -0.71 -10.25 -21.32
CA VAL A 808 -1.33 -9.94 -20.02
C VAL A 808 -0.78 -10.83 -18.92
N ALA A 809 -0.61 -12.14 -19.17
CA ALA A 809 -0.03 -13.06 -18.20
C ALA A 809 1.38 -12.66 -17.78
N ALA A 810 2.24 -12.36 -18.76
CA ALA A 810 3.61 -11.95 -18.49
C ALA A 810 3.69 -10.60 -17.76
N VAL A 811 2.80 -9.67 -18.08
CA VAL A 811 2.76 -8.33 -17.46
C VAL A 811 2.26 -8.40 -16.02
N ILE A 812 1.16 -9.11 -15.76
CA ILE A 812 0.61 -9.24 -14.39
C ILE A 812 1.63 -9.93 -13.48
N ILE A 813 2.14 -11.11 -13.86
CA ILE A 813 3.08 -11.89 -13.03
C ILE A 813 4.36 -11.12 -12.71
N ARG A 814 4.93 -10.39 -13.68
CA ARG A 814 6.09 -9.54 -13.42
C ARG A 814 5.75 -8.34 -12.53
N SER A 815 4.57 -7.75 -12.71
CA SER A 815 4.12 -6.61 -11.91
C SER A 815 3.93 -6.96 -10.43
N ILE A 816 3.42 -8.15 -10.12
CA ILE A 816 3.26 -8.63 -8.72
C ILE A 816 4.52 -9.31 -8.16
N GLY A 817 5.66 -9.19 -8.84
CA GLY A 817 6.96 -9.70 -8.35
C GLY A 817 7.10 -11.23 -8.32
N GLN A 818 6.24 -11.97 -9.02
CA GLN A 818 6.20 -13.44 -8.98
C GLN A 818 7.15 -14.07 -10.03
N TYR A 819 8.46 -13.78 -9.92
CA TYR A 819 9.49 -14.14 -10.91
C TYR A 819 9.92 -15.62 -10.94
N ARG A 820 9.43 -16.46 -10.02
CA ARG A 820 9.85 -17.87 -9.96
C ARG A 820 9.40 -18.60 -11.23
N ARG A 821 10.35 -19.22 -11.93
CA ARG A 821 10.03 -20.21 -12.96
C ARG A 821 9.41 -21.40 -12.24
N TYR A 822 8.11 -21.61 -12.44
CA TYR A 822 7.44 -22.82 -12.03
C TYR A 822 8.04 -24.02 -12.80
N THR A 823 8.43 -25.08 -12.08
CA THR A 823 9.21 -26.23 -12.59
C THR A 823 8.65 -27.61 -12.19
N ASP A 824 7.38 -27.72 -11.80
CA ASP A 824 6.80 -29.07 -11.61
C ASP A 824 6.64 -29.83 -12.95
N GLY A 825 6.76 -29.11 -14.07
CA GLY A 825 6.72 -29.62 -15.44
C GLY A 825 5.33 -30.09 -15.88
N ARG A 826 4.29 -29.87 -15.07
CA ARG A 826 2.92 -30.25 -15.41
C ARG A 826 2.31 -29.19 -16.31
N GLN A 827 1.65 -29.66 -17.35
CA GLN A 827 0.92 -28.82 -18.29
C GLN A 827 -0.53 -28.76 -17.81
N THR A 828 -1.00 -27.59 -17.39
CA THR A 828 -2.40 -27.40 -16.97
C THR A 828 -3.31 -27.21 -18.17
N PHE A 829 -2.89 -26.39 -19.13
CA PHE A 829 -3.69 -26.05 -20.31
C PHE A 829 -3.19 -26.76 -21.55
N SER A 830 -4.10 -27.41 -22.27
CA SER A 830 -3.76 -28.25 -23.44
C SER A 830 -3.08 -27.48 -24.59
N ASP A 831 -3.31 -26.17 -24.70
CA ASP A 831 -2.75 -25.28 -25.72
C ASP A 831 -1.55 -24.45 -25.25
N VAL A 832 -1.05 -24.70 -24.03
CA VAL A 832 0.15 -24.07 -23.47
C VAL A 832 1.17 -25.14 -23.09
N PRO A 833 1.86 -25.77 -24.07
CA PRO A 833 2.90 -26.76 -23.76
C PRO A 833 4.09 -26.11 -23.03
N PRO A 834 4.93 -26.88 -22.31
CA PRO A 834 6.13 -26.36 -21.64
C PRO A 834 7.12 -25.59 -22.53
N SER A 835 7.07 -25.82 -23.85
CA SER A 835 7.86 -25.10 -24.86
C SER A 835 7.27 -23.74 -25.27
N HIS A 836 6.06 -23.41 -24.83
CA HIS A 836 5.38 -22.16 -25.20
C HIS A 836 6.06 -20.96 -24.50
N PRO A 837 6.32 -19.83 -25.19
CA PRO A 837 7.05 -18.69 -24.61
C PRO A 837 6.41 -18.11 -23.34
N PHE A 838 5.09 -18.21 -23.21
CA PHE A 838 4.34 -17.72 -22.04
C PHE A 838 4.04 -18.80 -20.99
N TYR A 839 4.53 -20.03 -21.16
CA TYR A 839 4.20 -21.18 -20.31
C TYR A 839 4.35 -20.87 -18.81
N HIS A 840 5.53 -20.41 -18.39
CA HIS A 840 5.80 -20.17 -16.97
C HIS A 840 4.91 -19.07 -16.35
N TYR A 841 4.53 -18.05 -17.12
CA TYR A 841 3.65 -16.98 -16.63
C TYR A 841 2.20 -17.47 -16.49
N ILE A 842 1.74 -18.28 -17.45
CA ILE A 842 0.37 -18.79 -17.49
C ILE A 842 0.15 -19.84 -16.40
N GLU A 843 1.09 -20.76 -16.21
CA GLU A 843 1.03 -21.73 -15.12
C GLU A 843 1.08 -21.04 -13.75
N ARG A 844 1.92 -20.00 -13.60
CA ARG A 844 1.95 -19.22 -12.36
C ARG A 844 0.64 -18.47 -12.08
N LEU A 845 -0.01 -17.92 -13.11
CA LEU A 845 -1.35 -17.32 -12.94
C LEU A 845 -2.38 -18.36 -12.45
N TYR A 846 -2.30 -19.59 -12.94
CA TYR A 846 -3.22 -20.66 -12.54
C TYR A 846 -3.00 -21.09 -11.10
N GLU A 847 -1.74 -21.28 -10.71
CA GLU A 847 -1.35 -21.64 -9.34
C GLU A 847 -1.82 -20.60 -8.32
N LEU A 848 -1.71 -19.31 -8.66
CA LEU A 848 -2.16 -18.21 -7.80
C LEU A 848 -3.68 -18.00 -7.82
N GLY A 849 -4.45 -18.85 -8.52
CA GLY A 849 -5.91 -18.72 -8.63
C GLY A 849 -6.38 -17.54 -9.49
N ILE A 850 -5.46 -16.81 -10.14
CA ILE A 850 -5.77 -15.60 -10.92
C ILE A 850 -6.48 -15.96 -12.23
N THR A 851 -6.20 -17.14 -12.80
CA THR A 851 -6.89 -17.66 -14.00
C THR A 851 -7.32 -19.12 -13.82
N ARG A 852 -8.46 -19.49 -14.39
CA ARG A 852 -8.91 -20.89 -14.55
C ARG A 852 -8.89 -21.37 -16.00
N GLY A 853 -8.50 -20.49 -16.94
CA GLY A 853 -8.62 -20.76 -18.37
C GLY A 853 -10.09 -20.82 -18.82
N PHE A 854 -10.35 -21.56 -19.90
CA PHE A 854 -11.68 -21.81 -20.42
C PHE A 854 -12.15 -23.21 -20.00
N GLY A 855 -13.47 -23.42 -19.93
CA GLY A 855 -14.05 -24.71 -19.52
C GLY A 855 -13.72 -25.91 -20.43
N ASP A 856 -13.09 -25.66 -21.59
CA ASP A 856 -12.56 -26.69 -22.49
C ASP A 856 -11.12 -27.12 -22.16
N GLY A 857 -10.53 -26.60 -21.08
CA GLY A 857 -9.15 -26.90 -20.67
C GLY A 857 -8.08 -26.18 -21.47
N THR A 858 -8.42 -25.08 -22.15
CA THR A 858 -7.48 -24.21 -22.87
C THR A 858 -7.25 -22.87 -22.16
N TYR A 859 -6.12 -22.21 -22.41
CA TYR A 859 -5.86 -20.84 -21.96
C TYR A 859 -6.00 -19.80 -23.08
N ARG A 860 -5.74 -20.18 -24.33
CA ARG A 860 -5.79 -19.36 -25.55
C ARG A 860 -4.81 -18.18 -25.54
N PRO A 861 -3.49 -18.43 -25.39
CA PRO A 861 -2.50 -17.37 -25.14
C PRO A 861 -2.35 -16.35 -26.28
N ASN A 862 -2.71 -16.72 -27.52
CA ASN A 862 -2.60 -15.84 -28.69
C ASN A 862 -3.89 -15.07 -28.99
N GLU A 863 -4.98 -15.32 -28.26
CA GLU A 863 -6.22 -14.56 -28.40
C GLU A 863 -6.11 -13.19 -27.71
N LEU A 864 -6.85 -12.21 -28.22
CA LEU A 864 -6.90 -10.87 -27.64
C LEU A 864 -7.70 -10.87 -26.33
N VAL A 865 -7.33 -10.00 -25.40
CA VAL A 865 -8.03 -9.84 -24.10
C VAL A 865 -9.06 -8.73 -24.19
N SER A 866 -10.31 -9.00 -23.80
CA SER A 866 -11.32 -7.96 -23.62
C SER A 866 -11.04 -7.13 -22.37
N ARG A 867 -11.50 -5.88 -22.35
CA ARG A 867 -11.35 -4.97 -21.19
C ARG A 867 -11.92 -5.55 -19.90
N SER A 868 -13.07 -6.22 -19.97
CA SER A 868 -13.72 -6.90 -18.84
C SER A 868 -12.92 -8.09 -18.33
N ALA A 869 -12.34 -8.90 -19.22
CA ALA A 869 -11.49 -10.01 -18.83
C ALA A 869 -10.17 -9.53 -18.19
N LEU A 870 -9.57 -8.43 -18.67
CA LEU A 870 -8.40 -7.83 -18.02
C LEU A 870 -8.76 -7.32 -16.61
N ALA A 871 -9.92 -6.70 -16.44
CA ALA A 871 -10.38 -6.23 -15.13
C ALA A 871 -10.47 -7.37 -14.12
N ALA A 872 -11.07 -8.50 -14.52
CA ALA A 872 -11.14 -9.70 -13.68
C ALA A 872 -9.76 -10.27 -13.32
N LEU A 873 -8.81 -10.32 -14.27
CA LEU A 873 -7.46 -10.78 -14.00
C LEU A 873 -6.71 -9.87 -13.03
N ILE A 874 -6.87 -8.56 -13.13
CA ILE A 874 -6.22 -7.58 -12.24
C ILE A 874 -6.82 -7.65 -10.84
N VAL A 875 -8.16 -7.67 -10.73
CA VAL A 875 -8.86 -7.77 -9.44
C VAL A 875 -8.47 -9.06 -8.71
N ARG A 876 -8.42 -10.20 -9.40
CA ARG A 876 -7.91 -11.45 -8.81
C ARG A 876 -6.44 -11.37 -8.42
N ALA A 877 -5.60 -10.74 -9.24
CA ALA A 877 -4.18 -10.57 -8.92
C ALA A 877 -3.95 -9.72 -7.66
N ARG A 878 -4.90 -8.87 -7.27
CA ARG A 878 -4.91 -8.15 -5.98
C ARG A 878 -5.46 -8.98 -4.81
N GLY A 879 -6.13 -10.09 -5.08
CA GLY A 879 -6.96 -10.80 -4.08
C GLY A 879 -8.32 -10.15 -3.81
N ASP A 880 -8.77 -9.25 -4.69
CA ASP A 880 -10.01 -8.48 -4.55
C ASP A 880 -11.22 -9.15 -5.28
N ASP A 881 -11.14 -10.43 -5.63
CA ASP A 881 -12.20 -11.12 -6.39
C ASP A 881 -13.39 -11.59 -5.55
N HIS A 882 -13.28 -11.44 -4.22
CA HIS A 882 -14.35 -11.68 -3.25
C HIS A 882 -15.35 -10.52 -3.13
N TYR A 883 -15.03 -9.32 -3.61
CA TYR A 883 -15.94 -8.18 -3.56
C TYR A 883 -17.14 -8.40 -4.51
N THR A 884 -18.35 -8.24 -3.98
CA THR A 884 -19.59 -8.28 -4.74
C THR A 884 -20.34 -6.96 -4.60
N TYR A 885 -21.01 -6.53 -5.67
CA TYR A 885 -21.72 -5.25 -5.70
C TYR A 885 -23.18 -5.47 -6.04
N SER A 886 -24.04 -4.69 -5.39
CA SER A 886 -25.45 -4.58 -5.78
C SER A 886 -25.55 -4.04 -7.22
N CYS A 887 -26.67 -4.32 -7.89
CA CYS A 887 -26.87 -3.94 -9.29
C CYS A 887 -27.11 -2.42 -9.42
N ALA A 888 -26.01 -1.67 -9.51
CA ALA A 888 -25.92 -0.23 -9.68
C ALA A 888 -24.73 0.11 -10.60
N PRO A 889 -24.83 -0.18 -11.92
CA PRO A 889 -23.70 -0.05 -12.82
C PRO A 889 -23.26 1.40 -12.99
N HIS A 890 -21.97 1.69 -12.78
CA HIS A 890 -21.39 3.01 -13.06
C HIS A 890 -21.21 3.29 -14.55
N PHE A 891 -21.19 2.23 -15.36
CA PHE A 891 -21.09 2.31 -16.81
C PHE A 891 -22.39 1.88 -17.47
N PRO A 892 -22.98 2.70 -18.36
CA PRO A 892 -24.27 2.43 -18.98
C PRO A 892 -24.25 1.22 -19.94
N ASP A 893 -23.08 0.78 -20.38
CA ASP A 893 -22.87 -0.37 -21.27
C ASP A 893 -22.39 -1.64 -20.53
N VAL A 894 -22.41 -1.63 -19.20
CA VAL A 894 -22.10 -2.81 -18.37
C VAL A 894 -23.36 -3.23 -17.64
N ALA A 895 -24.04 -4.26 -18.16
CA ALA A 895 -25.19 -4.84 -17.49
C ALA A 895 -24.76 -5.65 -16.26
N CYS A 896 -25.59 -5.69 -15.21
CA CYS A 896 -25.35 -6.50 -14.01
C CYS A 896 -25.25 -8.01 -14.31
N SER A 897 -25.82 -8.46 -15.44
CA SER A 897 -25.68 -9.84 -15.92
C SER A 897 -24.32 -10.13 -16.57
N ASN A 898 -23.43 -9.14 -16.69
CA ASN A 898 -22.08 -9.36 -17.17
C ASN A 898 -21.32 -10.20 -16.13
N VAL A 899 -20.73 -11.31 -16.55
CA VAL A 899 -19.99 -12.23 -15.66
C VAL A 899 -18.78 -11.58 -14.97
N PHE A 900 -18.30 -10.44 -15.48
CA PHE A 900 -17.22 -9.64 -14.91
C PHE A 900 -17.73 -8.34 -14.26
N TYR A 901 -19.04 -8.17 -14.06
CA TYR A 901 -19.64 -6.98 -13.44
C TYR A 901 -18.93 -6.58 -12.15
N ASN A 902 -18.80 -7.50 -11.19
CA ASN A 902 -18.15 -7.23 -9.91
C ASN A 902 -16.69 -6.79 -10.06
N SER A 903 -15.94 -7.40 -10.98
CA SER A 903 -14.55 -7.01 -11.24
C SER A 903 -14.45 -5.65 -11.91
N ILE A 904 -15.40 -5.29 -12.79
CA ILE A 904 -15.46 -3.97 -13.43
C ILE A 904 -15.78 -2.90 -12.39
N GLU A 905 -16.74 -3.15 -11.50
CA GLU A 905 -17.13 -2.23 -10.43
C GLU A 905 -16.00 -2.07 -9.39
N ARG A 906 -15.33 -3.16 -9.00
CA ARG A 906 -14.15 -3.08 -8.12
C ARG A 906 -13.06 -2.22 -8.76
N LEU A 907 -12.76 -2.49 -10.03
CA LEU A 907 -11.75 -1.73 -10.75
C LEU A 907 -12.17 -0.27 -10.92
N TYR A 908 -13.46 0.01 -11.13
CA TYR A 908 -13.98 1.38 -11.19
C TYR A 908 -13.70 2.13 -9.88
N ARG A 909 -13.99 1.52 -8.73
CA ARG A 909 -13.73 2.13 -7.42
C ARG A 909 -12.25 2.38 -7.17
N ILE A 910 -11.38 1.42 -7.52
CA ILE A 910 -9.91 1.58 -7.45
C ILE A 910 -9.43 2.78 -8.29
N PHE A 911 -10.00 2.93 -9.49
CA PHE A 911 -9.68 4.00 -10.41
C PHE A 911 -10.23 5.35 -9.93
N ASN A 912 -11.47 5.37 -9.44
CA ASN A 912 -12.15 6.55 -8.94
C ASN A 912 -11.51 7.10 -7.66
N ALA A 913 -11.06 6.23 -6.74
CA ALA A 913 -10.32 6.62 -5.54
C ALA A 913 -8.98 7.33 -5.83
N ARG A 914 -8.50 7.30 -7.08
CA ARG A 914 -7.28 7.97 -7.54
C ARG A 914 -7.56 9.12 -8.50
N ASP A 915 -8.83 9.50 -8.68
CA ASP A 915 -9.30 10.46 -9.69
C ASP A 915 -8.86 10.11 -11.13
N ILE A 916 -8.68 8.82 -11.43
CA ILE A 916 -8.31 8.33 -12.76
C ILE A 916 -9.54 7.70 -13.41
N GLY A 917 -10.02 8.24 -14.54
CA GLY A 917 -11.14 7.65 -15.26
C GLY A 917 -10.81 6.26 -15.85
N LEU A 918 -11.58 5.23 -15.49
CA LEU A 918 -11.46 3.87 -16.04
C LEU A 918 -12.12 3.71 -17.43
N GLY A 919 -13.25 4.38 -17.63
CA GLY A 919 -14.02 4.38 -18.87
C GLY A 919 -13.53 5.38 -19.92
N TYR A 920 -14.28 5.47 -21.01
CA TYR A 920 -14.09 6.45 -22.07
C TYR A 920 -14.78 7.77 -21.73
N SER A 921 -14.42 8.84 -22.43
CA SER A 921 -14.99 10.18 -22.24
C SER A 921 -16.49 10.28 -22.52
N ASP A 922 -17.07 9.29 -23.22
CA ASP A 922 -18.51 9.16 -23.45
C ASP A 922 -19.25 8.46 -22.30
N GLY A 923 -18.53 8.11 -21.23
CA GLY A 923 -19.06 7.41 -20.06
C GLY A 923 -19.16 5.89 -20.23
N SER A 924 -18.73 5.31 -21.36
CA SER A 924 -18.77 3.86 -21.59
C SER A 924 -17.54 3.12 -21.02
N PHE A 925 -17.69 1.85 -20.64
CA PHE A 925 -16.58 0.97 -20.29
C PHE A 925 -16.08 0.14 -21.46
N ARG A 926 -16.96 -0.28 -22.38
CA ARG A 926 -16.73 -1.15 -23.54
C ARG A 926 -16.20 -2.54 -23.15
N PRO A 927 -17.01 -3.35 -22.42
CA PRO A 927 -16.54 -4.57 -21.77
C PRO A 927 -15.97 -5.63 -22.73
N ASP A 928 -16.49 -5.71 -23.96
CA ASP A 928 -16.12 -6.74 -24.94
C ASP A 928 -15.04 -6.27 -25.92
N GLU A 929 -14.67 -4.99 -25.91
CA GLU A 929 -13.62 -4.47 -26.79
C GLU A 929 -12.25 -4.99 -26.36
N PRO A 930 -11.39 -5.42 -27.32
CA PRO A 930 -10.01 -5.77 -27.02
C PRO A 930 -9.23 -4.59 -26.43
N ILE A 931 -8.43 -4.84 -25.40
CA ILE A 931 -7.58 -3.82 -24.78
C ILE A 931 -6.28 -3.60 -25.57
N THR A 932 -5.89 -2.35 -25.78
CA THR A 932 -4.57 -2.01 -26.33
C THR A 932 -3.48 -2.22 -25.29
N ARG A 933 -2.22 -2.36 -25.73
CA ARG A 933 -1.07 -2.45 -24.81
C ARG A 933 -0.94 -1.22 -23.91
N GLY A 934 -1.23 -0.02 -24.42
CA GLY A 934 -1.28 1.19 -23.61
C GLY A 934 -2.42 1.18 -22.59
N GLY A 935 -3.61 0.72 -22.97
CA GLY A 935 -4.73 0.52 -22.05
C GLY A 935 -4.42 -0.53 -20.97
N MET A 936 -3.76 -1.62 -21.34
CA MET A 936 -3.28 -2.64 -20.41
C MET A 936 -2.29 -2.03 -19.40
N ALA A 937 -1.37 -1.18 -19.84
CA ALA A 937 -0.44 -0.50 -18.94
C ALA A 937 -1.18 0.36 -17.89
N LYS A 938 -2.17 1.15 -18.32
CA LYS A 938 -3.01 1.94 -17.41
C LYS A 938 -3.78 1.05 -16.43
N PHE A 939 -4.44 0.00 -16.93
CA PHE A 939 -5.19 -0.96 -16.11
C PHE A 939 -4.29 -1.61 -15.06
N THR A 940 -3.12 -2.11 -15.45
CA THR A 940 -2.20 -2.80 -14.55
C THR A 940 -1.58 -1.86 -13.53
N VAL A 941 -1.08 -0.68 -13.92
CA VAL A 941 -0.42 0.25 -12.97
C VAL A 941 -1.39 0.75 -11.91
N VAL A 942 -2.55 1.26 -12.33
CA VAL A 942 -3.54 1.81 -11.40
C VAL A 942 -4.22 0.68 -10.63
N GLY A 943 -4.52 -0.41 -11.31
CA GLY A 943 -5.18 -1.57 -10.72
C GLY A 943 -4.32 -2.27 -9.68
N LEU A 944 -3.02 -2.43 -9.88
CA LEU A 944 -2.12 -3.10 -8.92
C LEU A 944 -1.39 -2.14 -7.96
N ASP A 945 -1.70 -0.84 -8.02
CA ASP A 945 -1.09 0.20 -7.19
C ASP A 945 0.45 0.27 -7.32
N LEU A 946 0.93 0.26 -8.57
CA LEU A 946 2.36 0.21 -8.90
C LEU A 946 3.05 1.56 -8.85
#